data_AF-A0A525C935-F1
#
_entry.id   AF-A0A525C935-F1
#
_cell.length_a   1.000
_cell.length_b   1.000
_cell.length_c   1.000
_cell.angle_alpha   90.00
_cell.angle_beta   90.00
_cell.angle_gamma   90.00
#
_symmetry.space_group_name_H-M   'P 1'
#
loop_
_entity.id
_entity.type
_entity.pdbx_description
1 polymer ?
#
loop_
_entity_poly.entity_id
_entity_poly.type
_entity_poly.pdbx_seq_one_letter_code
_entity_poly.pdbx_strand_id
1 'polypeptide(L)'
;MFFAAEFGGNMGSLLIRMQDVRKRLGLPAGYSVSGLDSAEADASAAISEDGISGDELAEITRKIESVASANRIQVTPQLFSISAKKRGVFLPLMVNLFSLIVLAGGVALMLVFFQQQETAEVQQVVALNSAEGRLLEVLKQEAEANLSAKEQEILAIQEQMLQVQRERDDIAADIEERIANREAQLRASLEQELEQERQRLRAQGLSEVDIEARIREIEQQKTAELNQRLAAFKAEAEAEKTALEESLGQMEQEFSQSLAEANRARDALQAEARQREADLRAELEKAQSQNQAELDQASQDVQQAKNELAALAEARETERRLSAQLTGFYSQVRGQLNAGNTEGARETVKQLRAFLNSPQVLETESLSQRRDVELFLASSMENLIDGNVRNQQETTSLREAASALGRIQQLYSQARQYEQQGESDLALQTYQKTVEVLPEVAAASRSVGQARVSAVQTEYEAQLEEIQTGLVEQLQEELDEREARITELEDQILLLQTEMEQYSKANQAEYEQRIAELQEQLTAMQQSSQAATERAELLATENQQLSGENQQLQERVALFEEASRSNSNDRQRAIVLEEQLAEARVVVNKYESMLENYASYRQRSALAVGNVLQGKAALDWFLGTESVQEAFPGLLEQVKRFDRAFEEAGQETVVYEMADEIYRIYSYSAQPARVNYVRSAMRGESRQAMKEFYENMLLILEE
;
A
#
# COMPACT_ATOMS: atom_id res chain seq x y z
N MET A 1 -71.23 65.82 21.39
CA MET A 1 -70.37 66.32 20.30
C MET A 1 -69.18 65.39 20.22
N PHE A 2 -68.86 64.65 19.16
CA PHE A 2 -69.52 64.32 17.88
C PHE A 2 -68.69 63.12 17.34
N PHE A 3 -69.34 61.98 17.00
CA PHE A 3 -68.93 60.83 16.14
C PHE A 3 -67.61 60.07 16.42
N ALA A 4 -67.49 58.73 16.50
CA ALA A 4 -68.06 57.55 15.82
C ALA A 4 -67.44 57.17 14.44
N ALA A 5 -67.06 55.88 14.33
CA ALA A 5 -66.61 55.07 13.16
C ALA A 5 -65.12 55.23 12.74
N GLU A 6 -64.31 54.20 12.45
CA GLU A 6 -64.52 53.02 11.56
C GLU A 6 -63.64 51.80 11.93
N PHE A 7 -64.15 50.61 11.60
CA PHE A 7 -63.47 49.30 11.54
C PHE A 7 -62.51 49.21 10.33
N GLY A 8 -61.45 48.38 10.40
CA GLY A 8 -60.99 47.63 9.23
C GLY A 8 -59.48 47.39 9.06
N GLY A 9 -59.03 46.19 9.41
CA GLY A 9 -58.04 45.38 8.69
C GLY A 9 -56.57 45.81 8.68
N ASN A 10 -55.67 44.96 9.20
CA ASN A 10 -54.30 44.93 8.67
C ASN A 10 -53.56 43.59 8.87
N MET A 11 -54.00 42.56 8.12
CA MET A 11 -53.15 41.40 7.74
C MET A 11 -52.14 41.76 6.63
N GLY A 12 -52.05 43.03 6.22
CA GLY A 12 -51.13 43.51 5.18
C GLY A 12 -49.74 43.91 5.69
N SER A 13 -49.57 44.10 6.99
CA SER A 13 -48.29 44.54 7.58
C SER A 13 -47.25 43.41 7.71
N LEU A 14 -47.69 42.14 7.71
CA LEU A 14 -46.83 40.95 7.78
C LEU A 14 -46.26 40.55 6.39
N LEU A 15 -47.03 40.74 5.31
CA LEU A 15 -46.59 40.46 3.95
C LEU A 15 -45.56 41.49 3.43
N ILE A 16 -45.63 42.73 3.90
CA ILE A 16 -44.67 43.79 3.55
C ILE A 16 -43.31 43.55 4.25
N ARG A 17 -43.31 43.03 5.49
CA ARG A 17 -42.05 42.67 6.19
C ARG A 17 -41.37 41.43 5.61
N MET A 18 -42.13 40.44 5.12
CA MET A 18 -41.53 39.27 4.45
C MET A 18 -40.90 39.59 3.07
N GLN A 19 -41.41 40.60 2.35
CA GLN A 19 -40.80 41.03 1.09
C GLN A 19 -39.45 41.76 1.28
N ASP A 20 -39.28 42.49 2.37
CA ASP A 20 -38.02 43.19 2.68
C ASP A 20 -36.90 42.25 3.14
N VAL A 21 -37.24 41.17 3.85
CA VAL A 21 -36.27 40.10 4.21
C VAL A 21 -35.79 39.36 2.96
N ARG A 22 -36.70 39.07 2.02
CA ARG A 22 -36.38 38.39 0.75
C ARG A 22 -35.45 39.21 -0.16
N LYS A 23 -35.55 40.54 -0.11
CA LYS A 23 -34.69 41.47 -0.86
C LYS A 23 -33.30 41.61 -0.24
N ARG A 24 -33.18 41.46 1.08
CA ARG A 24 -31.90 41.48 1.81
C ARG A 24 -31.10 40.19 1.66
N LEU A 25 -31.76 39.07 1.34
CA LEU A 25 -31.14 37.75 1.16
C LEU A 25 -30.74 37.41 -0.28
N GLY A 26 -30.93 38.31 -1.25
CA GLY A 26 -30.45 38.10 -2.63
C GLY A 26 -31.05 36.90 -3.39
N LEU A 27 -32.21 36.40 -2.97
CA LEU A 27 -32.81 35.20 -3.56
C LEU A 27 -33.57 35.51 -4.87
N PRO A 28 -33.30 34.81 -5.99
CA PRO A 28 -33.96 35.04 -7.27
C PRO A 28 -35.45 34.65 -7.24
N ALA A 29 -36.26 35.40 -7.98
CA ALA A 29 -37.69 35.20 -8.06
C ALA A 29 -38.07 34.14 -9.10
N GLY A 30 -38.58 33.01 -8.63
CA GLY A 30 -39.44 32.10 -9.40
C GLY A 30 -38.72 30.97 -10.14
N TYR A 31 -38.99 29.74 -9.72
CA TYR A 31 -38.86 28.55 -10.57
C TYR A 31 -40.26 28.08 -10.98
N SER A 32 -40.56 28.21 -12.28
CA SER A 32 -41.65 27.48 -12.92
C SER A 32 -41.18 26.05 -13.18
N VAL A 33 -42.01 25.07 -12.82
CA VAL A 33 -41.82 23.64 -13.08
C VAL A 33 -41.96 23.39 -14.59
N SER A 34 -40.86 23.41 -15.32
CA SER A 34 -40.73 22.97 -16.71
C SER A 34 -39.25 22.71 -17.02
N GLY A 35 -38.74 21.52 -16.70
CA GLY A 35 -37.34 21.20 -16.92
C GLY A 35 -36.93 19.85 -16.34
N LEU A 36 -37.52 18.78 -16.86
CA LEU A 36 -37.18 17.39 -16.49
C LEU A 36 -36.43 16.67 -17.63
N ASP A 37 -35.80 17.41 -18.54
CA ASP A 37 -35.21 16.84 -19.78
C ASP A 37 -33.81 17.38 -20.12
N SER A 38 -33.04 17.86 -19.14
CA SER A 38 -31.67 18.35 -19.37
C SER A 38 -30.63 17.94 -18.30
N ALA A 39 -30.99 17.07 -17.35
CA ALA A 39 -30.08 16.63 -16.29
C ALA A 39 -29.27 15.35 -16.61
N GLU A 40 -29.33 14.83 -17.85
CA GLU A 40 -28.51 13.69 -18.29
C GLU A 40 -27.28 14.11 -19.15
N ALA A 41 -27.14 15.39 -19.49
CA ALA A 41 -26.04 15.86 -20.34
C ALA A 41 -24.81 16.38 -19.58
N ASP A 42 -24.95 16.79 -18.30
CA ASP A 42 -23.85 17.38 -17.52
C ASP A 42 -23.19 16.41 -16.52
N ALA A 43 -23.72 15.19 -16.36
CA ALA A 43 -23.15 14.16 -15.49
C ALA A 43 -22.00 13.35 -16.15
N SER A 44 -21.76 13.53 -17.45
CA SER A 44 -20.67 12.85 -18.18
C SER A 44 -19.38 13.69 -18.30
N ALA A 45 -19.38 14.93 -17.80
CA ALA A 45 -18.23 15.83 -17.88
C ALA A 45 -17.44 16.00 -16.56
N ALA A 46 -17.89 15.39 -15.46
CA ALA A 46 -17.31 15.57 -14.12
C ALA A 46 -16.58 14.34 -13.55
N ILE A 47 -16.29 13.32 -14.37
CA ILE A 47 -15.48 12.14 -13.98
C ILE A 47 -14.21 12.11 -14.84
N SER A 48 -13.41 13.18 -14.78
CA SER A 48 -12.14 13.25 -15.52
C SER A 48 -11.04 13.99 -14.73
N GLU A 49 -11.06 13.91 -13.40
CA GLU A 49 -10.00 14.48 -12.55
C GLU A 49 -9.15 13.45 -11.78
N ASP A 50 -9.39 12.15 -11.95
CA ASP A 50 -8.40 11.12 -11.58
C ASP A 50 -7.90 10.45 -12.85
N GLY A 51 -6.60 10.60 -13.12
CA GLY A 51 -5.91 10.33 -14.39
C GLY A 51 -5.81 8.86 -14.81
N ILE A 52 -6.93 8.13 -14.87
CA ILE A 52 -7.02 6.85 -15.56
C ILE A 52 -7.55 7.13 -16.96
N SER A 53 -6.71 6.93 -17.97
CA SER A 53 -7.11 7.14 -19.36
C SER A 53 -8.21 6.13 -19.74
N GLY A 54 -9.13 6.52 -20.64
CA GLY A 54 -10.19 5.62 -21.12
C GLY A 54 -9.66 4.31 -21.72
N ASP A 55 -8.40 4.30 -22.16
CA ASP A 55 -7.70 3.12 -22.67
C ASP A 55 -7.27 2.15 -21.54
N GLU A 56 -6.88 2.65 -20.37
CA GLU A 56 -6.56 1.82 -19.19
C GLU A 56 -7.80 1.13 -18.64
N LEU A 57 -8.95 1.82 -18.64
CA LEU A 57 -10.21 1.23 -18.19
C LEU A 57 -10.64 0.08 -19.12
N ALA A 58 -10.39 0.22 -20.43
CA ALA A 58 -10.62 -0.83 -21.41
C ALA A 58 -9.62 -2.01 -21.31
N GLU A 59 -8.42 -1.79 -20.77
CA GLU A 59 -7.45 -2.86 -20.49
C GLU A 59 -7.80 -3.63 -19.21
N ILE A 60 -8.18 -2.92 -18.14
CA ILE A 60 -8.60 -3.54 -16.87
C ILE A 60 -9.81 -4.44 -17.09
N THR A 61 -10.79 -3.98 -17.87
CA THR A 61 -11.99 -4.77 -18.19
C THR A 61 -11.64 -6.04 -18.97
N ARG A 62 -10.68 -5.97 -19.90
CA ARG A 62 -10.17 -7.15 -20.62
C ARG A 62 -9.42 -8.14 -19.72
N LYS A 63 -8.66 -7.65 -18.73
CA LYS A 63 -7.98 -8.49 -17.73
C LYS A 63 -8.96 -9.21 -16.81
N ILE A 64 -10.05 -8.56 -16.40
CA ILE A 64 -11.11 -9.17 -15.59
C ILE A 64 -11.81 -10.31 -16.36
N GLU A 65 -12.17 -10.08 -17.63
CA GLU A 65 -12.78 -11.10 -18.50
C GLU A 65 -11.84 -12.31 -18.74
N SER A 66 -10.54 -12.05 -18.85
CA SER A 66 -9.48 -13.06 -18.98
C SER A 66 -9.35 -13.94 -17.73
N VAL A 67 -9.45 -13.36 -16.53
CA VAL A 67 -9.35 -14.11 -15.27
C VAL A 67 -10.65 -14.88 -14.98
N ALA A 68 -11.80 -14.30 -15.32
CA ALA A 68 -13.11 -14.95 -15.17
C ALA A 68 -13.30 -16.14 -16.13
N SER A 69 -12.73 -16.08 -17.34
CA SER A 69 -12.79 -17.18 -18.31
C SER A 69 -11.81 -18.32 -18.01
N ALA A 70 -10.69 -18.05 -17.33
CA ALA A 70 -9.68 -19.05 -16.98
C ALA A 70 -10.09 -20.02 -15.85
N ASN A 71 -11.12 -19.69 -15.04
CA ASN A 71 -11.52 -20.48 -13.86
C ASN A 71 -12.90 -21.16 -13.96
N ARG A 72 -13.45 -21.32 -15.16
CA ARG A 72 -14.77 -21.93 -15.33
C ARG A 72 -14.71 -23.46 -15.28
N ILE A 73 -14.96 -24.03 -14.10
CA ILE A 73 -15.15 -25.48 -13.91
C ILE A 73 -16.41 -25.91 -14.68
N GLN A 74 -16.23 -26.75 -15.72
CA GLN A 74 -17.33 -27.31 -16.49
C GLN A 74 -18.02 -28.42 -15.69
N VAL A 75 -19.22 -28.15 -15.21
CA VAL A 75 -20.10 -29.16 -14.59
C VAL A 75 -20.79 -29.95 -15.71
N THR A 76 -20.31 -31.16 -15.99
CA THR A 76 -20.91 -32.06 -16.98
C THR A 76 -22.08 -32.87 -16.36
N PRO A 77 -23.17 -33.15 -17.12
CA PRO A 77 -24.39 -33.82 -16.62
C PRO A 77 -24.22 -35.29 -16.20
N GLN A 78 -23.00 -35.83 -16.19
CA GLN A 78 -22.71 -37.24 -15.95
C GLN A 78 -22.38 -37.54 -14.46
N LEU A 79 -22.29 -36.52 -13.60
CA LEU A 79 -22.06 -36.68 -12.16
C LEU A 79 -23.31 -37.04 -11.33
N PHE A 80 -24.51 -37.08 -11.94
CA PHE A 80 -25.78 -37.24 -11.21
C PHE A 80 -26.59 -38.48 -11.61
N SER A 81 -25.97 -39.66 -11.73
CA SER A 81 -26.74 -40.91 -11.85
C SER A 81 -26.33 -41.98 -10.81
N ILE A 82 -26.86 -41.83 -9.59
CA ILE A 82 -26.82 -42.89 -8.57
C ILE A 82 -28.13 -43.68 -8.65
N SER A 83 -28.05 -44.92 -9.14
CA SER A 83 -29.17 -45.87 -9.11
C SER A 83 -29.30 -46.52 -7.73
N ALA A 84 -30.38 -46.23 -7.01
CA ALA A 84 -30.66 -46.84 -5.70
C ALA A 84 -31.44 -48.17 -5.84
N LYS A 85 -30.90 -49.24 -5.24
CA LYS A 85 -31.29 -50.65 -5.45
C LYS A 85 -32.41 -51.19 -4.55
N LYS A 86 -33.12 -50.37 -3.76
CA LYS A 86 -34.23 -50.87 -2.91
C LYS A 86 -35.39 -49.88 -2.79
N ARG A 87 -36.58 -50.30 -3.26
CA ARG A 87 -37.86 -49.60 -3.06
C ARG A 87 -38.33 -49.82 -1.62
N GLY A 88 -38.22 -48.80 -0.78
CA GLY A 88 -38.75 -48.79 0.58
C GLY A 88 -39.64 -47.58 0.80
N VAL A 89 -40.96 -47.81 0.92
CA VAL A 89 -42.00 -46.80 1.22
C VAL A 89 -41.82 -46.18 2.62
N PHE A 90 -40.90 -46.71 3.43
CA PHE A 90 -40.70 -46.30 4.82
C PHE A 90 -39.94 -44.97 4.98
N LEU A 91 -39.03 -44.65 4.05
CA LEU A 91 -38.19 -43.44 4.15
C LEU A 91 -38.95 -42.14 3.84
N PRO A 92 -39.83 -42.06 2.82
CA PRO A 92 -40.67 -40.88 2.58
C PRO A 92 -41.61 -40.54 3.74
N LEU A 93 -42.13 -41.55 4.44
CA LEU A 93 -43.03 -41.36 5.58
C LEU A 93 -42.29 -40.79 6.80
N MET A 94 -41.09 -41.28 7.09
CA MET A 94 -40.24 -40.72 8.15
C MET A 94 -39.78 -39.29 7.82
N VAL A 95 -39.42 -39.02 6.56
CA VAL A 95 -39.04 -37.67 6.13
C VAL A 95 -40.23 -36.70 6.23
N ASN A 96 -41.43 -37.11 5.85
CA ASN A 96 -42.63 -36.27 6.00
C ASN A 96 -43.01 -36.03 7.47
N LEU A 97 -42.86 -37.03 8.34
CA LEU A 97 -43.12 -36.86 9.77
C LEU A 97 -42.06 -35.96 10.43
N PHE A 98 -40.79 -36.11 10.05
CA PHE A 98 -39.70 -35.28 10.56
C PHE A 98 -39.81 -33.84 10.05
N SER A 99 -40.20 -33.63 8.80
CA SER A 99 -40.46 -32.28 8.26
C SER A 99 -41.68 -31.64 8.90
N LEU A 100 -42.73 -32.38 9.27
CA LEU A 100 -43.84 -31.85 10.07
C LEU A 100 -43.42 -31.42 11.48
N ILE A 101 -42.54 -32.18 12.13
CA ILE A 101 -41.99 -31.84 13.45
C ILE A 101 -41.04 -30.63 13.35
N VAL A 102 -40.20 -30.57 12.31
CA VAL A 102 -39.30 -29.42 12.06
C VAL A 102 -40.10 -28.18 11.66
N LEU A 103 -41.20 -28.32 10.93
CA LEU A 103 -42.07 -27.21 10.56
C LEU A 103 -42.86 -26.70 11.78
N ALA A 104 -43.42 -27.61 12.59
CA ALA A 104 -44.11 -27.23 13.84
C ALA A 104 -43.14 -26.62 14.87
N GLY A 105 -41.95 -27.21 14.99
CA GLY A 105 -40.86 -26.68 15.82
C GLY A 105 -40.37 -25.33 15.30
N GLY A 106 -40.19 -25.19 13.99
CA GLY A 106 -39.80 -23.95 13.33
C GLY A 106 -40.83 -22.85 13.51
N VAL A 107 -42.13 -23.14 13.36
CA VAL A 107 -43.22 -22.18 13.60
C VAL A 107 -43.31 -21.80 15.08
N ALA A 108 -43.14 -22.75 16.01
CA ALA A 108 -43.12 -22.45 17.44
C ALA A 108 -41.90 -21.60 17.84
N LEU A 109 -40.73 -21.90 17.27
CA LEU A 109 -39.51 -21.12 17.47
C LEU A 109 -39.67 -19.73 16.86
N MET A 110 -40.27 -19.61 15.68
CA MET A 110 -40.55 -18.34 15.01
C MET A 110 -41.54 -17.49 15.83
N LEU A 111 -42.59 -18.08 16.41
CA LEU A 111 -43.56 -17.35 17.25
C LEU A 111 -42.95 -16.88 18.58
N VAL A 112 -42.07 -17.68 19.19
CA VAL A 112 -41.34 -17.28 20.41
C VAL A 112 -40.28 -16.21 20.09
N PHE A 113 -39.63 -16.31 18.92
CA PHE A 113 -38.63 -15.33 18.46
C PHE A 113 -39.29 -13.99 18.08
N PHE A 114 -40.43 -14.00 17.38
CA PHE A 114 -41.16 -12.77 17.03
C PHE A 114 -41.78 -12.07 18.25
N GLN A 115 -42.21 -12.80 19.28
CA GLN A 115 -42.68 -12.17 20.52
C GLN A 115 -41.53 -11.57 21.36
N GLN A 116 -40.28 -11.99 21.17
CA GLN A 116 -39.11 -11.35 21.78
C GLN A 116 -38.50 -10.25 20.89
N GLN A 117 -38.71 -10.27 19.57
CA GLN A 117 -38.13 -9.29 18.65
C GLN A 117 -38.91 -7.98 18.52
N GLU A 118 -40.20 -7.90 18.89
CA GLU A 118 -40.93 -6.61 18.92
C GLU A 118 -40.38 -5.63 19.97
N THR A 119 -39.57 -6.09 20.94
CA THR A 119 -38.87 -5.20 21.89
C THR A 119 -37.37 -5.04 21.64
N ALA A 120 -36.76 -5.84 20.76
CA ALA A 120 -35.31 -5.81 20.52
C ALA A 120 -34.91 -5.32 19.10
N GLU A 121 -35.76 -5.48 18.09
CA GLU A 121 -35.34 -5.26 16.70
C GLU A 121 -35.59 -3.83 16.17
N VAL A 122 -36.28 -2.98 16.95
CA VAL A 122 -36.34 -1.52 16.69
C VAL A 122 -35.08 -0.81 17.23
N GLN A 123 -34.35 -1.40 18.18
CA GLN A 123 -33.17 -0.74 18.78
C GLN A 123 -31.86 -1.04 18.04
N GLN A 124 -31.71 -2.21 17.38
CA GLN A 124 -30.42 -2.60 16.79
C GLN A 124 -30.19 -2.11 15.34
N VAL A 125 -31.23 -1.85 14.55
CA VAL A 125 -31.09 -1.30 13.19
C VAL A 125 -30.96 0.24 13.20
N VAL A 126 -31.36 0.90 14.30
CA VAL A 126 -31.14 2.35 14.49
C VAL A 126 -29.71 2.63 14.97
N ALA A 127 -29.06 1.73 15.71
CA ALA A 127 -27.70 1.96 16.24
C ALA A 127 -26.60 2.00 15.17
N LEU A 128 -26.76 1.32 14.03
CA LEU A 128 -25.79 1.37 12.91
C LEU A 128 -26.04 2.51 11.91
N ASN A 129 -27.17 3.22 12.03
CA ASN A 129 -27.51 4.38 11.19
C ASN A 129 -27.75 5.67 11.99
N SER A 130 -27.60 5.65 13.33
CA SER A 130 -27.59 6.86 14.12
C SER A 130 -26.30 7.63 13.88
N ALA A 131 -26.36 8.95 14.00
CA ALA A 131 -25.20 9.83 13.86
C ALA A 131 -24.05 9.43 14.81
N GLU A 132 -24.36 8.75 15.90
CA GLU A 132 -23.43 8.33 16.96
C GLU A 132 -22.58 7.12 16.54
N GLY A 133 -23.19 6.13 15.87
CA GLY A 133 -22.46 4.99 15.31
C GLY A 133 -21.47 5.41 14.22
N ARG A 134 -21.84 6.43 13.42
CA ARG A 134 -20.93 7.03 12.44
C ARG A 134 -19.76 7.75 13.10
N LEU A 135 -19.98 8.42 14.23
CA LEU A 135 -18.91 9.12 14.95
C LEU A 135 -17.84 8.15 15.47
N LEU A 136 -18.27 7.00 16.02
CA LEU A 136 -17.36 5.93 16.44
C LEU A 136 -16.56 5.35 15.28
N GLU A 137 -17.20 5.14 14.13
CA GLU A 137 -16.52 4.60 12.94
C GLU A 137 -15.47 5.58 12.39
N VAL A 138 -15.80 6.88 12.32
CA VAL A 138 -14.84 7.92 11.89
C VAL A 138 -13.65 7.99 12.84
N LEU A 139 -13.88 7.96 14.15
CA LEU A 139 -12.81 8.00 15.16
C LEU A 139 -11.90 6.78 15.05
N LYS A 140 -12.48 5.60 14.79
CA LYS A 140 -11.72 4.38 14.54
C LYS A 140 -10.90 4.46 13.26
N GLN A 141 -11.48 4.98 12.18
CA GLN A 141 -10.81 5.16 10.89
C GLN A 141 -9.64 6.15 11.00
N GLU A 142 -9.81 7.26 11.73
CA GLU A 142 -8.75 8.22 12.00
C GLU A 142 -7.61 7.59 12.81
N ALA A 143 -7.95 6.81 13.85
CA ALA A 143 -6.96 6.09 14.65
C ALA A 143 -6.18 5.06 13.82
N GLU A 144 -6.86 4.31 12.95
CA GLU A 144 -6.24 3.35 12.02
C GLU A 144 -5.31 4.06 11.02
N ALA A 145 -5.71 5.21 10.47
CA ALA A 145 -4.88 5.99 9.56
C ALA A 145 -3.61 6.50 10.26
N ASN A 146 -3.74 7.05 11.47
CA ASN A 146 -2.61 7.54 12.25
C ASN A 146 -1.65 6.41 12.67
N LEU A 147 -2.20 5.26 13.08
CA LEU A 147 -1.40 4.07 13.39
C LEU A 147 -0.66 3.55 12.15
N SER A 148 -1.34 3.49 11.00
CA SER A 148 -0.74 3.06 9.74
C SER A 148 0.41 4.00 9.31
N ALA A 149 0.24 5.32 9.44
CA ALA A 149 1.30 6.28 9.14
C ALA A 149 2.52 6.06 10.05
N LYS A 150 2.29 5.80 11.34
CA LYS A 150 3.39 5.52 12.29
C LYS A 150 4.06 4.17 12.03
N GLU A 151 3.31 3.16 11.58
CA GLU A 151 3.85 1.86 11.17
C GLU A 151 4.78 2.00 9.95
N GLN A 152 4.40 2.84 8.97
CA GLN A 152 5.24 3.14 7.80
C GLN A 152 6.54 3.85 8.19
N GLU A 153 6.50 4.78 9.14
CA GLU A 153 7.69 5.44 9.67
C GLU A 153 8.64 4.44 10.36
N ILE A 154 8.08 3.51 11.15
CA ILE A 154 8.85 2.44 11.80
C ILE A 154 9.54 1.55 10.74
N LEU A 155 8.83 1.19 9.68
CA LEU A 155 9.40 0.40 8.59
C LEU A 155 10.52 1.14 7.86
N ALA A 156 10.36 2.45 7.61
CA ALA A 156 11.39 3.27 6.98
C ALA A 156 12.68 3.32 7.85
N ILE A 157 12.55 3.48 9.17
CA ILE A 157 13.70 3.46 10.09
C ILE A 157 14.39 2.09 10.08
N GLN A 158 13.62 1.00 10.05
CA GLN A 158 14.17 -0.36 9.97
C GLN A 158 14.91 -0.62 8.66
N GLU A 159 14.40 -0.10 7.54
CA GLU A 159 15.06 -0.19 6.24
C GLU A 159 16.39 0.58 6.24
N GLN A 160 16.41 1.79 6.79
CA GLN A 160 17.64 2.58 6.96
C GLN A 160 18.67 1.86 7.83
N MET A 161 18.24 1.20 8.92
CA MET A 161 19.14 0.38 9.74
C MET A 161 19.74 -0.80 8.95
N LEU A 162 18.94 -1.48 8.12
CA LEU A 162 19.45 -2.57 7.26
C LEU A 162 20.43 -2.04 6.21
N GLN A 163 20.21 -0.84 5.69
CA GLN A 163 21.14 -0.20 4.76
C GLN A 163 22.48 0.10 5.44
N VAL A 164 22.47 0.69 6.64
CA VAL A 164 23.70 0.96 7.43
C VAL A 164 24.49 -0.32 7.69
N GLN A 165 23.81 -1.44 7.97
CA GLN A 165 24.47 -2.74 8.13
C GLN A 165 25.14 -3.24 6.84
N ARG A 166 24.49 -3.07 5.69
CA ARG A 166 25.09 -3.43 4.39
C ARG A 166 26.28 -2.54 4.05
N GLU A 167 26.16 -1.23 4.28
CA GLU A 167 27.25 -0.28 4.05
C GLU A 167 28.48 -0.63 4.90
N ARG A 168 28.28 -1.10 6.14
CA ARG A 168 29.38 -1.59 6.98
C ARG A 168 30.11 -2.79 6.35
N ASP A 169 29.37 -3.77 5.86
CA ASP A 169 29.94 -4.96 5.22
C ASP A 169 30.66 -4.59 3.91
N ASP A 170 30.08 -3.67 3.13
CA ASP A 170 30.65 -3.18 1.87
C ASP A 170 31.96 -2.40 2.10
N ILE A 171 32.05 -1.56 3.14
CA ILE A 171 33.28 -0.84 3.50
C ILE A 171 34.40 -1.82 3.88
N ALA A 172 34.07 -2.88 4.63
CA ALA A 172 35.07 -3.89 4.99
C ALA A 172 35.63 -4.59 3.74
N ALA A 173 34.76 -4.96 2.78
CA ALA A 173 35.17 -5.58 1.53
C ALA A 173 35.99 -4.63 0.63
N ASP A 174 35.56 -3.37 0.47
CA ASP A 174 36.26 -2.37 -0.34
C ASP A 174 37.68 -2.09 0.18
N ILE A 175 37.83 -1.97 1.50
CA ILE A 175 39.15 -1.72 2.10
C ILE A 175 40.09 -2.92 1.92
N GLU A 176 39.59 -4.15 2.09
CA GLU A 176 40.37 -5.36 1.82
C GLU A 176 40.81 -5.44 0.35
N GLU A 177 39.91 -5.10 -0.59
CA GLU A 177 40.21 -5.05 -2.01
C GLU A 177 41.26 -3.97 -2.33
N ARG A 178 41.14 -2.76 -1.78
CA ARG A 178 42.13 -1.67 -1.91
C ARG A 178 43.51 -2.09 -1.42
N ILE A 179 43.59 -2.78 -0.28
CA ILE A 179 44.84 -3.33 0.27
C ILE A 179 45.44 -4.38 -0.67
N ALA A 180 44.63 -5.33 -1.16
CA ALA A 180 45.09 -6.37 -2.07
C ALA A 180 45.61 -5.79 -3.40
N ASN A 181 44.87 -4.84 -3.98
CA ASN A 181 45.26 -4.14 -5.21
C ASN A 181 46.56 -3.35 -5.01
N ARG A 182 46.71 -2.66 -3.88
CA ARG A 182 47.94 -1.92 -3.58
C ARG A 182 49.14 -2.85 -3.40
N GLU A 183 48.94 -3.99 -2.75
CA GLU A 183 49.98 -5.02 -2.59
C GLU A 183 50.42 -5.59 -3.94
N ALA A 184 49.48 -5.90 -4.83
CA ALA A 184 49.76 -6.37 -6.18
C ALA A 184 50.52 -5.33 -7.01
N GLN A 185 50.11 -4.06 -6.98
CA GLN A 185 50.79 -2.95 -7.66
C GLN A 185 52.24 -2.78 -7.19
N LEU A 186 52.45 -2.81 -5.87
CA LEU A 186 53.77 -2.68 -5.29
C LEU A 186 54.70 -3.84 -5.69
N ARG A 187 54.19 -5.08 -5.70
CA ARG A 187 54.96 -6.25 -6.16
C ARG A 187 55.32 -6.16 -7.63
N ALA A 188 54.38 -5.78 -8.50
CA ALA A 188 54.64 -5.57 -9.92
C ALA A 188 55.71 -4.49 -10.15
N SER A 189 55.65 -3.38 -9.39
CA SER A 189 56.66 -2.31 -9.47
C SER A 189 58.06 -2.78 -9.05
N LEU A 190 58.14 -3.63 -8.03
CA LEU A 190 59.40 -4.22 -7.57
C LEU A 190 60.01 -5.13 -8.66
N GLU A 191 59.21 -6.01 -9.26
CA GLU A 191 59.67 -6.89 -10.34
C GLU A 191 60.20 -6.10 -11.53
N GLN A 192 59.51 -5.02 -11.90
CA GLN A 192 59.94 -4.12 -12.98
C GLN A 192 61.26 -3.41 -12.64
N GLU A 193 61.41 -2.87 -11.42
CA GLU A 193 62.65 -2.21 -10.96
C GLU A 193 63.84 -3.19 -10.96
N LEU A 194 63.65 -4.42 -10.50
CA LEU A 194 64.71 -5.44 -10.48
C LEU A 194 65.16 -5.84 -11.89
N GLU A 195 64.23 -5.96 -12.84
CA GLU A 195 64.57 -6.29 -14.23
C GLU A 195 65.30 -5.14 -14.94
N GLN A 196 64.88 -3.89 -14.70
CA GLN A 196 65.60 -2.72 -15.20
C GLN A 196 67.03 -2.66 -14.65
N GLU A 197 67.22 -2.95 -13.37
CA GLU A 197 68.54 -2.95 -12.75
C GLU A 197 69.41 -4.12 -13.26
N ARG A 198 68.83 -5.31 -13.50
CA ARG A 198 69.53 -6.42 -14.18
C ARG A 198 70.05 -5.99 -15.55
N GLN A 199 69.22 -5.35 -16.35
CA GLN A 199 69.60 -4.87 -17.68
C GLN A 199 70.72 -3.83 -17.62
N ARG A 200 70.66 -2.93 -16.64
CA ARG A 200 71.69 -1.91 -16.38
C ARG A 200 73.03 -2.53 -15.98
N LEU A 201 73.03 -3.48 -15.06
CA LEU A 201 74.27 -4.14 -14.60
C LEU A 201 74.89 -4.99 -15.72
N ARG A 202 74.08 -5.67 -16.54
CA ARG A 202 74.55 -6.33 -17.78
C ARG A 202 75.21 -5.35 -18.75
N ALA A 203 74.63 -4.17 -18.95
CA ALA A 203 75.20 -3.15 -19.82
C ALA A 203 76.54 -2.57 -19.30
N GLN A 204 76.82 -2.70 -18.01
CA GLN A 204 78.09 -2.30 -17.39
C GLN A 204 79.19 -3.37 -17.47
N GLY A 205 78.90 -4.55 -18.03
CA GLY A 205 79.87 -5.63 -18.24
C GLY A 205 80.20 -6.45 -16.98
N LEU A 206 79.33 -6.42 -15.96
CA LEU A 206 79.46 -7.28 -14.79
C LEU A 206 79.21 -8.75 -15.17
N SER A 207 79.87 -9.67 -14.47
CA SER A 207 79.62 -11.10 -14.65
C SER A 207 78.24 -11.48 -14.09
N GLU A 208 77.58 -12.50 -14.64
CA GLU A 208 76.24 -12.93 -14.17
C GLU A 208 76.23 -13.29 -12.68
N VAL A 209 77.34 -13.79 -12.13
CA VAL A 209 77.46 -14.08 -10.69
C VAL A 209 77.44 -12.79 -9.85
N ASP A 210 78.11 -11.73 -10.31
CA ASP A 210 78.13 -10.44 -9.62
C ASP A 210 76.78 -9.71 -9.77
N ILE A 211 76.12 -9.86 -10.93
CA ILE A 211 74.77 -9.33 -11.18
C ILE A 211 73.78 -9.98 -10.23
N GLU A 212 73.77 -11.31 -10.11
CA GLU A 212 72.88 -12.01 -9.19
C GLU A 212 73.11 -11.62 -7.73
N ALA A 213 74.38 -11.51 -7.30
CA ALA A 213 74.70 -11.10 -5.94
C ALA A 213 74.18 -9.68 -5.66
N ARG A 214 74.37 -8.76 -6.60
CA ARG A 214 73.91 -7.37 -6.46
C ARG A 214 72.39 -7.25 -6.52
N ILE A 215 71.72 -8.01 -7.38
CA ILE A 215 70.27 -8.03 -7.47
C ILE A 215 69.64 -8.60 -6.21
N ARG A 216 70.22 -9.64 -5.59
CA ARG A 216 69.72 -10.14 -4.29
C ARG A 216 69.84 -9.10 -3.19
N GLU A 217 70.92 -8.32 -3.15
CA GLU A 217 71.08 -7.23 -2.19
C GLU A 217 70.04 -6.13 -2.39
N ILE A 218 69.81 -5.72 -3.65
CA ILE A 218 68.82 -4.70 -4.02
C ILE A 218 67.41 -5.20 -3.75
N GLU A 219 67.11 -6.46 -4.10
CA GLU A 219 65.84 -7.12 -3.80
C GLU A 219 65.57 -7.10 -2.29
N GLN A 220 66.52 -7.51 -1.45
CA GLN A 220 66.34 -7.45 0.01
C GLN A 220 66.05 -6.04 0.52
N GLN A 221 66.80 -5.03 0.04
CA GLN A 221 66.58 -3.63 0.43
C GLN A 221 65.20 -3.12 -0.01
N LYS A 222 64.82 -3.40 -1.26
CA LYS A 222 63.56 -2.94 -1.86
C LYS A 222 62.36 -3.68 -1.31
N THR A 223 62.46 -4.97 -1.04
CA THR A 223 61.43 -5.74 -0.33
C THR A 223 61.20 -5.18 1.08
N ALA A 224 62.25 -4.79 1.79
CA ALA A 224 62.10 -4.13 3.10
C ALA A 224 61.38 -2.78 2.99
N GLU A 225 61.74 -1.95 2.01
CA GLU A 225 61.06 -0.68 1.74
C GLU A 225 59.59 -0.88 1.34
N LEU A 226 59.31 -1.85 0.47
CA LEU A 226 57.95 -2.21 0.05
C LEU A 226 57.11 -2.64 1.25
N ASN A 227 57.64 -3.55 2.07
CA ASN A 227 56.96 -4.00 3.28
C ASN A 227 56.65 -2.85 4.23
N GLN A 228 57.55 -1.87 4.36
CA GLN A 228 57.30 -0.68 5.16
C GLN A 228 56.18 0.19 4.56
N ARG A 229 56.18 0.41 3.25
CA ARG A 229 55.12 1.18 2.55
C ARG A 229 53.76 0.47 2.64
N LEU A 230 53.74 -0.85 2.49
CA LEU A 230 52.53 -1.66 2.61
C LEU A 230 51.99 -1.66 4.04
N ALA A 231 52.87 -1.75 5.04
CA ALA A 231 52.49 -1.65 6.45
C ALA A 231 51.89 -0.26 6.78
N ALA A 232 52.47 0.82 6.25
CA ALA A 232 51.93 2.16 6.41
C ALA A 232 50.55 2.31 5.76
N PHE A 233 50.38 1.81 4.53
CA PHE A 233 49.08 1.83 3.84
C PHE A 233 48.02 0.99 4.57
N LYS A 234 48.38 -0.20 5.06
CA LYS A 234 47.47 -1.03 5.88
C LYS A 234 47.05 -0.32 7.15
N ALA A 235 47.97 0.39 7.82
CA ALA A 235 47.64 1.15 9.02
C ALA A 235 46.72 2.35 8.74
N GLU A 236 46.93 3.05 7.63
CA GLU A 236 46.06 4.15 7.18
C GLU A 236 44.66 3.64 6.82
N ALA A 237 44.58 2.55 6.05
CA ALA A 237 43.32 1.92 5.67
C ALA A 237 42.53 1.39 6.87
N GLU A 238 43.20 0.81 7.88
CA GLU A 238 42.53 0.36 9.11
C GLU A 238 42.04 1.55 9.96
N ALA A 239 42.77 2.67 9.96
CA ALA A 239 42.32 3.89 10.62
C ALA A 239 41.10 4.51 9.92
N GLU A 240 41.09 4.53 8.58
CA GLU A 240 39.94 4.94 7.76
C GLU A 240 38.72 4.06 8.04
N LYS A 241 38.91 2.73 8.03
CA LYS A 241 37.87 1.76 8.39
C LYS A 241 37.27 2.04 9.77
N THR A 242 38.13 2.21 10.78
CA THR A 242 37.69 2.45 12.16
C THR A 242 36.89 3.74 12.27
N ALA A 243 37.31 4.81 11.58
CA ALA A 243 36.59 6.08 11.56
C ALA A 243 35.21 5.96 10.89
N LEU A 244 35.11 5.21 9.79
CA LEU A 244 33.85 4.93 9.12
C LEU A 244 32.92 4.05 9.97
N GLU A 245 33.46 3.00 10.60
CA GLU A 245 32.71 2.14 11.52
C GLU A 245 32.18 2.92 12.73
N GLU A 246 32.93 3.88 13.25
CA GLU A 246 32.48 4.76 14.34
C GLU A 246 31.32 5.67 13.89
N SER A 247 31.42 6.24 12.67
CA SER A 247 30.35 7.04 12.07
C SER A 247 29.07 6.22 11.85
N LEU A 248 29.19 4.99 11.32
CA LEU A 248 28.07 4.07 11.16
C LEU A 248 27.48 3.67 12.51
N GLY A 249 28.31 3.44 13.52
CA GLY A 249 27.84 3.16 14.89
C GLY A 249 27.05 4.32 15.50
N GLN A 250 27.41 5.57 15.21
CA GLN A 250 26.62 6.75 15.61
C GLN A 250 25.26 6.76 14.90
N MET A 251 25.22 6.52 13.59
CA MET A 251 23.97 6.41 12.84
C MET A 251 23.07 5.27 13.33
N GLU A 252 23.63 4.08 13.61
CA GLU A 252 22.89 2.97 14.22
C GLU A 252 22.28 3.36 15.57
N GLN A 253 23.04 4.08 16.39
CA GLN A 253 22.56 4.56 17.69
C GLN A 253 21.40 5.56 17.51
N GLU A 254 21.51 6.52 16.59
CA GLU A 254 20.45 7.48 16.28
C GLU A 254 19.18 6.80 15.75
N PHE A 255 19.30 5.88 14.80
CA PHE A 255 18.16 5.12 14.29
C PHE A 255 17.53 4.23 15.35
N SER A 256 18.33 3.62 16.23
CA SER A 256 17.79 2.82 17.34
C SER A 256 16.97 3.66 18.33
N GLN A 257 17.40 4.91 18.59
CA GLN A 257 16.67 5.85 19.43
C GLN A 257 15.38 6.30 18.74
N SER A 258 15.47 6.67 17.47
CA SER A 258 14.30 7.04 16.65
C SER A 258 13.28 5.90 16.59
N LEU A 259 13.73 4.66 16.41
CA LEU A 259 12.87 3.47 16.43
C LEU A 259 12.19 3.28 17.79
N ALA A 260 12.92 3.47 18.90
CA ALA A 260 12.35 3.37 20.23
C ALA A 260 11.30 4.47 20.49
N GLU A 261 11.56 5.69 20.03
CA GLU A 261 10.62 6.81 20.12
C GLU A 261 9.38 6.60 19.25
N ALA A 262 9.54 6.15 18.01
CA ALA A 262 8.45 5.84 17.11
C ALA A 262 7.54 4.73 17.67
N ASN A 263 8.13 3.68 18.29
CA ASN A 263 7.35 2.64 18.97
C ASN A 263 6.59 3.18 20.18
N ARG A 264 7.20 4.02 21.03
CA ARG A 264 6.49 4.66 22.15
C ARG A 264 5.34 5.54 21.67
N ALA A 265 5.55 6.29 20.61
CA ALA A 265 4.52 7.13 20.00
C ALA A 265 3.36 6.29 19.45
N ARG A 266 3.64 5.17 18.75
CA ARG A 266 2.61 4.21 18.32
C ARG A 266 1.80 3.68 19.51
N ASP A 267 2.49 3.26 20.58
CA ASP A 267 1.81 2.71 21.77
C ASP A 267 0.95 3.77 22.48
N ALA A 268 1.43 5.02 22.54
CA ALA A 268 0.67 6.14 23.06
C ALA A 268 -0.57 6.45 22.21
N LEU A 269 -0.44 6.50 20.88
CA LEU A 269 -1.57 6.69 19.95
C LEU A 269 -2.61 5.58 20.11
N GLN A 270 -2.17 4.33 20.26
CA GLN A 270 -3.09 3.20 20.46
C GLN A 270 -3.84 3.31 21.81
N ALA A 271 -3.14 3.70 22.88
CA ALA A 271 -3.75 3.90 24.19
C ALA A 271 -4.74 5.07 24.17
N GLU A 272 -4.38 6.18 23.52
CA GLU A 272 -5.23 7.35 23.37
C GLU A 272 -6.49 7.04 22.55
N ALA A 273 -6.36 6.33 21.42
CA ALA A 273 -7.51 5.92 20.60
C ALA A 273 -8.50 5.07 21.41
N ARG A 274 -8.01 4.12 22.20
CA ARG A 274 -8.84 3.29 23.10
C ARG A 274 -9.53 4.12 24.18
N GLN A 275 -8.81 5.09 24.75
CA GLN A 275 -9.36 5.97 25.78
C GLN A 275 -10.48 6.83 25.19
N ARG A 276 -10.26 7.48 24.04
CA ARG A 276 -11.28 8.27 23.35
C ARG A 276 -12.51 7.43 22.96
N GLU A 277 -12.31 6.20 22.47
CA GLU A 277 -13.42 5.28 22.17
C GLU A 277 -14.23 4.94 23.44
N ALA A 278 -13.55 4.70 24.57
CA ALA A 278 -14.21 4.40 25.84
C ALA A 278 -14.98 5.62 26.39
N ASP A 279 -14.38 6.81 26.33
CA ASP A 279 -15.00 8.06 26.78
C ASP A 279 -16.26 8.38 25.94
N LEU A 280 -16.17 8.23 24.61
CA LEU A 280 -17.31 8.44 23.72
C LEU A 280 -18.42 7.41 23.98
N ARG A 281 -18.08 6.13 24.20
CA ARG A 281 -19.08 5.11 24.58
C ARG A 281 -19.79 5.46 25.90
N ALA A 282 -19.05 5.92 26.90
CA ALA A 282 -19.63 6.32 28.18
C ALA A 282 -20.57 7.52 28.03
N GLU A 283 -20.22 8.48 27.18
CA GLU A 283 -21.07 9.63 26.86
C GLU A 283 -22.36 9.22 26.14
N LEU A 284 -22.27 8.32 25.17
CA LEU A 284 -23.43 7.77 24.45
C LEU A 284 -24.36 6.97 25.38
N GLU A 285 -23.80 6.14 26.26
CA GLU A 285 -24.58 5.39 27.26
C GLU A 285 -25.32 6.34 28.22
N LYS A 286 -24.64 7.41 28.65
CA LYS A 286 -25.24 8.45 29.49
C LYS A 286 -26.39 9.15 28.76
N ALA A 287 -26.20 9.58 27.51
CA ALA A 287 -27.25 10.21 26.71
C ALA A 287 -28.45 9.28 26.50
N GLN A 288 -28.20 8.00 26.21
CA GLN A 288 -29.26 6.99 26.06
C GLN A 288 -30.05 6.79 27.36
N SER A 289 -29.37 6.74 28.51
CA SER A 289 -30.03 6.62 29.82
C SER A 289 -30.90 7.84 30.16
N GLN A 290 -30.46 9.05 29.77
CA GLN A 290 -31.21 10.28 29.97
C GLN A 290 -32.48 10.31 29.10
N ASN A 291 -32.35 9.98 27.81
CA ASN A 291 -33.50 9.88 26.90
C ASN A 291 -34.52 8.84 27.38
N GLN A 292 -34.07 7.69 27.90
CA GLN A 292 -34.97 6.69 28.45
C GLN A 292 -35.71 7.20 29.70
N ALA A 293 -35.00 7.90 30.60
CA ALA A 293 -35.62 8.49 31.79
C ALA A 293 -36.67 9.57 31.42
N GLU A 294 -36.40 10.39 30.40
CA GLU A 294 -37.37 11.36 29.89
C GLU A 294 -38.61 10.70 29.28
N LEU A 295 -38.43 9.61 28.52
CA LEU A 295 -39.54 8.83 27.98
C LEU A 295 -40.40 8.18 29.08
N ASP A 296 -39.76 7.65 30.11
CA ASP A 296 -40.45 7.05 31.26
C ASP A 296 -41.25 8.12 32.02
N GLN A 297 -40.68 9.31 32.22
CA GLN A 297 -41.38 10.45 32.84
C GLN A 297 -42.59 10.90 32.00
N ALA A 298 -42.40 11.10 30.70
CA ALA A 298 -43.49 11.47 29.79
C ALA A 298 -44.62 10.44 29.79
N SER A 299 -44.28 9.14 29.88
CA SER A 299 -45.27 8.06 30.00
C SER A 299 -46.07 8.15 31.29
N GLN A 300 -45.41 8.44 32.41
CA GLN A 300 -46.07 8.64 33.71
C GLN A 300 -47.02 9.84 33.67
N ASP A 301 -46.59 10.96 33.11
CA ASP A 301 -47.40 12.18 32.99
C ASP A 301 -48.66 11.92 32.15
N VAL A 302 -48.52 11.20 31.02
CA VAL A 302 -49.65 10.78 30.19
C VAL A 302 -50.60 9.87 30.96
N GLN A 303 -50.09 8.97 31.78
CA GLN A 303 -50.93 8.08 32.59
C GLN A 303 -51.67 8.83 33.71
N GLN A 304 -51.02 9.82 34.34
CA GLN A 304 -51.65 10.67 35.34
C GLN A 304 -52.79 11.49 34.73
N ALA A 305 -52.56 12.12 33.58
CA ALA A 305 -53.59 12.87 32.86
C ALA A 305 -54.80 11.98 32.49
N LYS A 306 -54.57 10.72 32.09
CA LYS A 306 -55.64 9.74 31.84
C LYS A 306 -56.44 9.42 33.11
N ASN A 307 -55.78 9.26 34.25
CA ASN A 307 -56.45 8.97 35.51
C ASN A 307 -57.31 10.15 35.98
N GLU A 308 -56.82 11.38 35.86
CA GLU A 308 -57.56 12.60 36.19
C GLU A 308 -58.81 12.76 35.32
N LEU A 309 -58.69 12.49 34.01
CA LEU A 309 -59.83 12.50 33.08
C LEU A 309 -60.88 11.44 33.46
N ALA A 310 -60.46 10.24 33.86
CA ALA A 310 -61.37 9.19 34.30
C ALA A 310 -62.11 9.56 35.59
N ALA A 311 -61.42 10.14 36.56
CA ALA A 311 -62.02 10.61 37.81
C ALA A 311 -63.07 11.71 37.57
N LEU A 312 -62.78 12.65 36.67
CA LEU A 312 -63.72 13.71 36.31
C LEU A 312 -64.96 13.18 35.59
N ALA A 313 -64.81 12.13 34.77
CA ALA A 313 -65.93 11.46 34.12
C ALA A 313 -66.84 10.75 35.14
N GLU A 314 -66.27 10.06 36.13
CA GLU A 314 -67.00 9.37 37.20
C GLU A 314 -67.77 10.35 38.11
N ALA A 315 -67.16 11.48 38.45
CA ALA A 315 -67.82 12.54 39.22
C ALA A 315 -69.07 13.06 38.51
N ARG A 316 -68.97 13.32 37.19
CA ARG A 316 -70.11 13.75 36.36
C ARG A 316 -71.21 12.71 36.27
N GLU A 317 -70.88 11.43 36.20
CA GLU A 317 -71.88 10.36 36.18
C GLU A 317 -72.64 10.25 37.52
N THR A 318 -71.92 10.39 38.64
CA THR A 318 -72.52 10.39 39.97
C THR A 318 -73.47 11.57 40.16
N GLU A 319 -73.06 12.76 39.74
CA GLU A 319 -73.93 13.95 39.73
C GLU A 319 -75.22 13.73 38.93
N ARG A 320 -75.11 13.13 37.73
CA ARG A 320 -76.29 12.82 36.87
C ARG A 320 -77.26 11.87 37.57
N ARG A 321 -76.76 10.82 38.23
CA ARG A 321 -77.59 9.85 38.96
C ARG A 321 -78.32 10.47 40.14
N LEU A 322 -77.61 11.24 40.97
CA LEU A 322 -78.19 11.93 42.12
C LEU A 322 -79.25 12.96 41.69
N SER A 323 -78.99 13.69 40.60
CA SER A 323 -79.95 14.62 40.00
C SER A 323 -81.23 13.93 39.51
N ALA A 324 -81.12 12.73 38.93
CA ALA A 324 -82.27 11.94 38.50
C ALA A 324 -83.10 11.46 39.70
N GLN A 325 -82.45 11.01 40.78
CA GLN A 325 -83.12 10.58 42.01
C GLN A 325 -83.86 11.74 42.69
N LEU A 326 -83.26 12.93 42.76
CA LEU A 326 -83.90 14.15 43.25
C LEU A 326 -85.19 14.45 42.47
N THR A 327 -85.15 14.34 41.15
CA THR A 327 -86.31 14.54 40.26
C THR A 327 -87.41 13.49 40.50
N GLY A 328 -87.02 12.25 40.83
CA GLY A 328 -87.94 11.15 41.15
C GLY A 328 -88.79 11.42 42.40
N PHE A 329 -88.18 11.93 43.48
CA PHE A 329 -88.90 12.26 44.72
C PHE A 329 -90.04 13.26 44.47
N TYR A 330 -89.77 14.33 43.72
CA TYR A 330 -90.78 15.33 43.38
C TYR A 330 -91.95 14.75 42.58
N SER A 331 -91.64 13.87 41.63
CA SER A 331 -92.65 13.18 40.82
C SER A 331 -93.54 12.28 41.69
N GLN A 332 -92.97 11.61 42.69
CA GLN A 332 -93.71 10.75 43.60
C GLN A 332 -94.60 11.54 44.59
N VAL A 333 -94.10 12.64 45.15
CA VAL A 333 -94.91 13.56 46.00
C VAL A 333 -96.13 14.04 45.22
N ARG A 334 -95.92 14.48 43.98
CA ARG A 334 -96.99 14.90 43.07
C ARG A 334 -98.01 13.79 42.83
N GLY A 335 -97.55 12.58 42.52
CA GLY A 335 -98.42 11.43 42.27
C GLY A 335 -99.30 11.07 43.46
N GLN A 336 -98.72 11.08 44.67
CA GLN A 336 -99.45 10.78 45.92
C GLN A 336 -100.49 11.85 46.27
N LEU A 337 -100.15 13.13 46.07
CA LEU A 337 -101.08 14.24 46.24
C LEU A 337 -102.28 14.13 45.29
N ASN A 338 -102.04 13.81 44.01
CA ASN A 338 -103.10 13.64 43.01
C ASN A 338 -104.03 12.46 43.35
N ALA A 339 -103.51 11.41 43.98
CA ALA A 339 -104.29 10.27 44.44
C ALA A 339 -105.04 10.52 45.76
N GLY A 340 -104.91 11.71 46.36
CA GLY A 340 -105.48 12.03 47.67
C GLY A 340 -104.76 11.35 48.85
N ASN A 341 -103.61 10.69 48.60
CA ASN A 341 -102.82 10.03 49.63
C ASN A 341 -101.85 11.01 50.29
N THR A 342 -102.39 11.84 51.19
CA THR A 342 -101.63 12.89 51.89
C THR A 342 -100.56 12.33 52.83
N GLU A 343 -100.83 11.20 53.50
CA GLU A 343 -99.85 10.52 54.35
C GLU A 343 -98.65 10.02 53.55
N GLY A 344 -98.90 9.41 52.38
CA GLY A 344 -97.84 9.00 51.46
C GLY A 344 -96.99 10.17 50.98
N ALA A 345 -97.63 11.28 50.58
CA ALA A 345 -96.94 12.50 50.15
C ALA A 345 -96.02 13.06 51.24
N ARG A 346 -96.50 13.10 52.50
CA ARG A 346 -95.70 13.57 53.64
C ARG A 346 -94.48 12.68 53.85
N GLU A 347 -94.64 11.37 53.77
CA GLU A 347 -93.55 10.42 53.93
C GLU A 347 -92.48 10.59 52.84
N THR A 348 -92.89 10.77 51.57
CA THR A 348 -91.95 11.01 50.47
C THR A 348 -91.19 12.34 50.63
N VAL A 349 -91.82 13.40 51.15
CA VAL A 349 -91.14 14.67 51.45
C VAL A 349 -90.09 14.50 52.57
N LYS A 350 -90.37 13.70 53.60
CA LYS A 350 -89.37 13.35 54.62
C LYS A 350 -88.19 12.60 54.03
N GLN A 351 -88.45 11.64 53.13
CA GLN A 351 -87.40 10.89 52.42
C GLN A 351 -86.56 11.81 51.52
N LEU A 352 -87.17 12.76 50.83
CA LEU A 352 -86.47 13.80 50.07
C LEU A 352 -85.55 14.63 50.97
N ARG A 353 -86.03 15.09 52.13
CA ARG A 353 -85.17 15.83 53.08
C ARG A 353 -84.02 14.98 53.60
N ALA A 354 -84.25 13.69 53.88
CA ALA A 354 -83.20 12.78 54.28
C ALA A 354 -82.16 12.60 53.16
N PHE A 355 -82.60 12.46 51.91
CA PHE A 355 -81.73 12.37 50.74
C PHE A 355 -80.90 13.64 50.51
N LEU A 356 -81.50 14.84 50.62
CA LEU A 356 -80.81 16.12 50.51
C LEU A 356 -79.77 16.37 51.61
N ASN A 357 -79.88 15.65 52.73
CA ASN A 357 -78.89 15.65 53.81
C ASN A 357 -77.95 14.44 53.76
N SER A 358 -78.03 13.61 52.72
CA SER A 358 -77.12 12.48 52.56
C SER A 358 -75.71 12.97 52.23
N PRO A 359 -74.66 12.26 52.68
CA PRO A 359 -73.27 12.60 52.38
C PRO A 359 -73.00 12.75 50.88
N GLN A 360 -73.60 11.88 50.06
CA GLN A 360 -73.40 11.88 48.60
C GLN A 360 -73.84 13.18 47.92
N VAL A 361 -74.92 13.81 48.42
CA VAL A 361 -75.41 15.10 47.91
C VAL A 361 -74.54 16.26 48.39
N LEU A 362 -74.00 16.17 49.60
CA LEU A 362 -73.11 17.19 50.18
C LEU A 362 -71.72 17.16 49.54
N GLU A 363 -71.22 15.98 49.19
CA GLU A 363 -69.94 15.75 48.54
C GLU A 363 -69.96 16.13 47.05
N THR A 364 -71.14 16.17 46.43
CA THR A 364 -71.30 16.63 45.04
C THR A 364 -71.49 18.15 45.03
N GLU A 365 -70.46 18.89 44.61
CA GLU A 365 -70.41 20.35 44.71
C GLU A 365 -71.65 21.05 44.13
N SER A 366 -72.07 20.68 42.92
CA SER A 366 -73.23 21.30 42.24
C SER A 366 -74.56 21.05 42.97
N LEU A 367 -74.71 19.90 43.62
CA LEU A 367 -75.91 19.56 44.39
C LEU A 367 -75.89 20.17 45.78
N SER A 368 -74.71 20.28 46.38
CA SER A 368 -74.49 21.00 47.64
C SER A 368 -74.89 22.47 47.51
N GLN A 369 -74.48 23.14 46.42
CA GLN A 369 -74.88 24.52 46.13
C GLN A 369 -76.40 24.72 45.99
N ARG A 370 -77.12 23.70 45.49
CA ARG A 370 -78.58 23.73 45.30
C ARG A 370 -79.38 23.30 46.52
N ARG A 371 -78.73 22.63 47.48
CA ARG A 371 -79.36 21.94 48.60
C ARG A 371 -80.34 22.82 49.39
N ASP A 372 -79.95 24.05 49.69
CA ASP A 372 -80.77 24.93 50.54
C ASP A 372 -82.10 25.31 49.86
N VAL A 373 -82.08 25.46 48.54
CA VAL A 373 -83.29 25.70 47.74
C VAL A 373 -84.20 24.47 47.77
N GLU A 374 -83.63 23.28 47.59
CA GLU A 374 -84.40 22.03 47.58
C GLU A 374 -85.00 21.73 48.98
N LEU A 375 -84.29 22.06 50.06
CA LEU A 375 -84.81 21.94 51.44
C LEU A 375 -85.94 22.94 51.72
N PHE A 376 -85.85 24.16 51.18
CA PHE A 376 -86.92 25.14 51.25
C PHE A 376 -88.18 24.66 50.52
N LEU A 377 -88.02 24.08 49.32
CA LEU A 377 -89.12 23.48 48.56
C LEU A 377 -89.77 22.32 49.32
N ALA A 378 -88.97 21.41 49.88
CA ALA A 378 -89.48 20.30 50.69
C ALA A 378 -90.28 20.80 51.90
N SER A 379 -89.80 21.83 52.60
CA SER A 379 -90.50 22.44 53.74
C SER A 379 -91.82 23.09 53.32
N SER A 380 -91.86 23.71 52.14
CA SER A 380 -93.08 24.30 51.58
C SER A 380 -94.11 23.22 51.22
N MET A 381 -93.68 22.10 50.65
CA MET A 381 -94.57 20.96 50.36
C MET A 381 -95.14 20.34 51.63
N GLU A 382 -94.33 20.18 52.68
CA GLU A 382 -94.75 19.66 53.99
C GLU A 382 -95.85 20.53 54.61
N ASN A 383 -95.66 21.86 54.64
CA ASN A 383 -96.65 22.81 55.15
C ASN A 383 -97.98 22.76 54.36
N LEU A 384 -97.92 22.60 53.03
CA LEU A 384 -99.10 22.46 52.18
C LEU A 384 -99.86 21.15 52.45
N ILE A 385 -99.13 20.04 52.64
CA ILE A 385 -99.73 18.75 53.00
C ILE A 385 -100.41 18.83 54.37
N ASP A 386 -99.80 19.51 55.33
CA ASP A 386 -100.30 19.64 56.71
C ASP A 386 -101.52 20.56 56.84
N GLY A 387 -101.57 21.65 56.08
CA GLY A 387 -102.71 22.56 56.03
C GLY A 387 -104.00 21.90 55.53
N ASN A 388 -103.87 20.97 54.57
CA ASN A 388 -104.97 20.22 53.98
C ASN A 388 -105.69 19.28 54.98
N VAL A 389 -105.02 18.87 56.05
CA VAL A 389 -105.58 17.96 57.08
C VAL A 389 -106.48 18.71 58.06
N ARG A 390 -106.35 20.03 58.22
CA ARG A 390 -107.04 20.79 59.28
C ARG A 390 -108.30 21.53 58.86
N ASN A 391 -108.52 21.87 57.59
CA ASN A 391 -109.68 22.65 57.14
C ASN A 391 -110.28 22.13 55.81
N GLN A 392 -111.43 21.44 55.89
CA GLN A 392 -112.16 20.91 54.71
C GLN A 392 -112.94 21.97 53.90
N GLN A 393 -112.95 23.25 54.30
CA GLN A 393 -113.71 24.32 53.61
C GLN A 393 -112.86 25.26 52.75
N GLU A 394 -111.52 25.16 52.79
CA GLU A 394 -110.62 25.87 51.85
C GLU A 394 -110.25 25.02 50.63
N THR A 395 -111.07 24.02 50.28
CA THR A 395 -110.79 23.10 49.16
C THR A 395 -110.75 23.78 47.78
N THR A 396 -111.28 24.99 47.65
CA THR A 396 -111.36 25.70 46.36
C THR A 396 -110.06 26.45 46.06
N SER A 397 -109.53 27.23 47.00
CA SER A 397 -108.23 27.91 46.87
C SER A 397 -107.07 26.91 46.83
N LEU A 398 -107.21 25.77 47.52
CA LEU A 398 -106.20 24.71 47.54
C LEU A 398 -106.23 23.84 46.28
N ARG A 399 -107.41 23.60 45.67
CA ARG A 399 -107.49 23.01 44.32
C ARG A 399 -106.93 23.95 43.26
N GLU A 400 -107.15 25.25 43.39
CA GLU A 400 -106.58 26.24 42.48
C GLU A 400 -105.05 26.32 42.64
N ALA A 401 -104.53 26.34 43.87
CA ALA A 401 -103.10 26.29 44.14
C ALA A 401 -102.47 24.95 43.70
N ALA A 402 -103.13 23.81 43.95
CA ALA A 402 -102.68 22.49 43.52
C ALA A 402 -102.78 22.32 41.99
N SER A 403 -103.77 22.93 41.34
CA SER A 403 -103.91 22.98 39.89
C SER A 403 -102.84 23.87 39.27
N ALA A 404 -102.55 25.03 39.87
CA ALA A 404 -101.44 25.90 39.48
C ALA A 404 -100.09 25.19 39.65
N LEU A 405 -99.84 24.55 40.80
CA LEU A 405 -98.66 23.70 41.05
C LEU A 405 -98.57 22.53 40.07
N GLY A 406 -99.68 21.86 39.77
CA GLY A 406 -99.72 20.79 38.77
C GLY A 406 -99.38 21.29 37.37
N ARG A 407 -99.88 22.46 36.98
CA ARG A 407 -99.57 23.09 35.69
C ARG A 407 -98.11 23.55 35.65
N ILE A 408 -97.59 24.11 36.74
CA ILE A 408 -96.18 24.47 36.92
C ILE A 408 -95.30 23.23 36.77
N GLN A 409 -95.59 22.15 37.48
CA GLN A 409 -94.80 20.93 37.40
C GLN A 409 -94.88 20.26 36.03
N GLN A 410 -96.03 20.32 35.34
CA GLN A 410 -96.16 19.79 33.98
C GLN A 410 -95.30 20.59 33.00
N LEU A 411 -95.44 21.92 33.00
CA LEU A 411 -94.65 22.79 32.12
C LEU A 411 -93.15 22.70 32.46
N TYR A 412 -92.79 22.62 33.74
CA TYR A 412 -91.41 22.40 34.17
C TYR A 412 -90.86 21.05 33.69
N SER A 413 -91.63 19.96 33.82
CA SER A 413 -91.19 18.65 33.31
C SER A 413 -91.03 18.62 31.79
N GLN A 414 -91.92 19.30 31.07
CA GLN A 414 -91.86 19.41 29.61
C GLN A 414 -90.67 20.26 29.18
N ALA A 415 -90.39 21.36 29.88
CA ALA A 415 -89.21 22.18 29.66
C ALA A 415 -87.91 21.38 29.91
N ARG A 416 -87.85 20.56 30.98
CA ARG A 416 -86.73 19.64 31.23
C ARG A 416 -86.57 18.59 30.14
N GLN A 417 -87.67 18.09 29.58
CA GLN A 417 -87.62 17.14 28.48
C GLN A 417 -87.04 17.79 27.22
N TYR A 418 -87.44 19.02 26.87
CA TYR A 418 -86.82 19.78 25.78
C TYR A 418 -85.33 20.03 26.03
N GLU A 419 -84.94 20.35 27.27
CA GLU A 419 -83.53 20.54 27.66
C GLU A 419 -82.72 19.24 27.51
N GLN A 420 -83.28 18.09 27.91
CA GLN A 420 -82.66 16.77 27.74
C GLN A 420 -82.55 16.33 26.27
N GLN A 421 -83.43 16.83 25.41
CA GLN A 421 -83.41 16.60 23.96
C GLN A 421 -82.48 17.58 23.22
N GLY A 422 -81.85 18.51 23.94
CA GLY A 422 -80.99 19.57 23.36
C GLY A 422 -81.76 20.74 22.74
N GLU A 423 -83.09 20.74 22.83
CA GLU A 423 -83.98 21.77 22.29
C GLU A 423 -84.11 22.95 23.26
N SER A 424 -82.99 23.62 23.51
CA SER A 424 -82.82 24.66 24.55
C SER A 424 -83.82 25.82 24.42
N ASP A 425 -84.20 26.21 23.20
CA ASP A 425 -85.14 27.31 22.96
C ASP A 425 -86.58 26.94 23.36
N LEU A 426 -86.99 25.71 23.08
CA LEU A 426 -88.30 25.19 23.46
C LEU A 426 -88.38 24.96 24.97
N ALA A 427 -87.27 24.52 25.59
CA ALA A 427 -87.13 24.43 27.03
C ALA A 427 -87.34 25.80 27.69
N LEU A 428 -86.62 26.82 27.20
CA LEU A 428 -86.70 28.19 27.73
C LEU A 428 -88.11 28.77 27.60
N GLN A 429 -88.75 28.63 26.43
CA GLN A 429 -90.11 29.10 26.22
C GLN A 429 -91.11 28.40 27.15
N THR A 430 -90.88 27.11 27.44
CA THR A 430 -91.75 26.33 28.33
C THR A 430 -91.51 26.67 29.80
N TYR A 431 -90.27 27.00 30.20
CA TYR A 431 -89.97 27.59 31.51
C TYR A 431 -90.62 28.97 31.69
N GLN A 432 -90.63 29.82 30.67
CA GLN A 432 -91.32 31.12 30.73
C GLN A 432 -92.83 30.95 30.97
N LYS A 433 -93.47 30.03 30.23
CA LYS A 433 -94.89 29.67 30.44
C LYS A 433 -95.14 29.12 31.86
N THR A 434 -94.17 28.42 32.44
CA THR A 434 -94.24 27.88 33.83
C THR A 434 -94.35 29.02 34.83
N VAL A 435 -93.52 30.04 34.67
CA VAL A 435 -93.44 31.22 35.54
C VAL A 435 -94.70 32.10 35.42
N GLU A 436 -95.30 32.17 34.22
CA GLU A 436 -96.54 32.92 33.95
C GLU A 436 -97.80 32.38 34.66
N VAL A 437 -97.76 31.13 35.16
CA VAL A 437 -98.88 30.52 35.91
C VAL A 437 -99.17 31.27 37.23
N LEU A 438 -98.18 31.98 37.78
CA LEU A 438 -98.33 32.81 38.97
C LEU A 438 -97.98 34.27 38.62
N PRO A 439 -98.96 35.15 38.35
CA PRO A 439 -98.71 36.45 37.73
C PRO A 439 -97.80 37.38 38.55
N GLU A 440 -97.85 37.32 39.88
CA GLU A 440 -96.96 38.07 40.77
C GLU A 440 -95.51 37.54 40.71
N VAL A 441 -95.35 36.22 40.65
CA VAL A 441 -94.04 35.56 40.46
C VAL A 441 -93.53 35.79 39.05
N ALA A 442 -94.41 35.92 38.05
CA ALA A 442 -94.05 36.22 36.67
C ALA A 442 -93.53 37.65 36.48
N ALA A 443 -94.07 38.60 37.24
CA ALA A 443 -93.55 39.97 37.25
C ALA A 443 -92.19 40.04 37.95
N ALA A 444 -92.05 39.39 39.12
CA ALA A 444 -90.80 39.33 39.86
C ALA A 444 -89.70 38.50 39.15
N SER A 445 -90.06 37.38 38.51
CA SER A 445 -89.11 36.54 37.76
C SER A 445 -88.70 37.17 36.44
N ARG A 446 -89.51 38.05 35.84
CA ARG A 446 -89.09 38.86 34.69
C ARG A 446 -88.10 39.95 35.09
N SER A 447 -88.33 40.63 36.21
CA SER A 447 -87.40 41.65 36.71
C SER A 447 -86.10 41.03 37.23
N VAL A 448 -86.18 39.93 37.99
CA VAL A 448 -85.00 39.16 38.44
C VAL A 448 -84.32 38.46 37.27
N GLY A 449 -85.08 37.90 36.32
CA GLY A 449 -84.54 37.26 35.12
C GLY A 449 -83.78 38.26 34.23
N GLN A 450 -84.34 39.44 33.99
CA GLN A 450 -83.63 40.49 33.25
C GLN A 450 -82.41 41.01 34.02
N ALA A 451 -82.53 41.26 35.32
CA ALA A 451 -81.40 41.71 36.14
C ALA A 451 -80.29 40.66 36.27
N ARG A 452 -80.65 39.38 36.34
CA ARG A 452 -79.71 38.25 36.48
C ARG A 452 -79.12 37.84 35.14
N VAL A 453 -79.88 37.89 34.04
CA VAL A 453 -79.32 37.71 32.70
C VAL A 453 -78.36 38.85 32.39
N SER A 454 -78.70 40.12 32.69
CA SER A 454 -77.74 41.21 32.51
C SER A 454 -76.52 41.06 33.44
N ALA A 455 -76.70 40.69 34.71
CA ALA A 455 -75.59 40.54 35.64
C ALA A 455 -74.68 39.35 35.28
N VAL A 456 -75.26 38.18 34.98
CA VAL A 456 -74.51 36.98 34.56
C VAL A 456 -73.89 37.20 33.19
N GLN A 457 -74.56 37.88 32.26
CA GLN A 457 -73.97 38.19 30.96
C GLN A 457 -72.80 39.17 31.10
N THR A 458 -72.92 40.23 31.91
CA THR A 458 -71.81 41.13 32.20
C THR A 458 -70.67 40.44 32.96
N GLU A 459 -70.98 39.55 33.91
CA GLU A 459 -69.98 38.80 34.67
C GLU A 459 -69.30 37.72 33.82
N TYR A 460 -70.04 37.05 32.95
CA TYR A 460 -69.51 36.04 32.02
C TYR A 460 -68.72 36.69 30.88
N GLU A 461 -69.15 37.84 30.37
CA GLU A 461 -68.38 38.65 29.42
C GLU A 461 -67.10 39.19 30.08
N ALA A 462 -67.16 39.66 31.33
CA ALA A 462 -65.97 40.10 32.07
C ALA A 462 -65.01 38.95 32.40
N GLN A 463 -65.51 37.78 32.82
CA GLN A 463 -64.68 36.59 33.07
C GLN A 463 -64.11 36.00 31.80
N LEU A 464 -64.87 35.97 30.69
CA LEU A 464 -64.34 35.56 29.40
C LEU A 464 -63.28 36.53 28.91
N GLU A 465 -63.50 37.83 29.07
CA GLU A 465 -62.51 38.85 28.72
C GLU A 465 -61.26 38.70 29.61
N GLU A 466 -61.40 38.47 30.91
CA GLU A 466 -60.28 38.24 31.83
C GLU A 466 -59.51 36.94 31.52
N ILE A 467 -60.21 35.84 31.26
CA ILE A 467 -59.60 34.55 30.88
C ILE A 467 -58.96 34.65 29.50
N GLN A 468 -59.61 35.27 28.53
CA GLN A 468 -59.03 35.46 27.20
C GLN A 468 -57.83 36.39 27.26
N THR A 469 -57.90 37.47 28.02
CA THR A 469 -56.79 38.41 28.16
C THR A 469 -55.63 37.77 28.91
N GLY A 470 -55.87 37.05 30.00
CA GLY A 470 -54.83 36.34 30.76
C GLY A 470 -54.22 35.17 30.01
N LEU A 471 -55.01 34.39 29.26
CA LEU A 471 -54.50 33.31 28.41
C LEU A 471 -53.72 33.87 27.22
N VAL A 472 -54.17 34.97 26.62
CA VAL A 472 -53.42 35.67 25.57
C VAL A 472 -52.12 36.21 26.15
N GLU A 473 -52.13 36.87 27.32
CA GLU A 473 -50.90 37.34 27.99
C GLU A 473 -49.92 36.21 28.28
N GLN A 474 -50.39 35.09 28.84
CA GLN A 474 -49.53 33.91 29.10
C GLN A 474 -48.96 33.31 27.82
N LEU A 475 -49.78 33.16 26.78
CA LEU A 475 -49.32 32.65 25.48
C LEU A 475 -48.35 33.63 24.81
N GLN A 476 -48.54 34.94 25.02
CA GLN A 476 -47.65 35.97 24.49
C GLN A 476 -46.32 35.98 25.24
N GLU A 477 -46.34 35.82 26.56
CA GLU A 477 -45.13 35.69 27.39
C GLU A 477 -44.35 34.41 27.05
N GLU A 478 -45.02 33.27 26.89
CA GLU A 478 -44.38 32.03 26.41
C GLU A 478 -43.83 32.18 24.98
N LEU A 479 -44.54 32.90 24.10
CA LEU A 479 -44.06 33.15 22.74
C LEU A 479 -42.83 34.07 22.75
N ASP A 480 -42.85 35.13 23.54
CA ASP A 480 -41.72 36.06 23.69
C ASP A 480 -40.50 35.34 24.29
N GLU A 481 -40.70 34.46 25.28
CA GLU A 481 -39.63 33.66 25.89
C GLU A 481 -39.06 32.63 24.90
N ARG A 482 -39.93 32.00 24.08
CA ARG A 482 -39.49 31.09 23.01
C ARG A 482 -38.79 31.84 21.88
N GLU A 483 -39.24 33.01 21.48
CA GLU A 483 -38.57 33.85 20.48
C GLU A 483 -37.18 34.30 20.98
N ALA A 484 -37.07 34.69 22.25
CA ALA A 484 -35.79 35.01 22.87
C ALA A 484 -34.86 33.80 22.88
N ARG A 485 -35.37 32.61 23.19
CA ARG A 485 -34.58 31.37 23.18
C ARG A 485 -34.15 30.96 21.77
N ILE A 486 -35.03 31.13 20.77
CA ILE A 486 -34.69 30.89 19.36
C ILE A 486 -33.56 31.84 18.95
N THR A 487 -33.67 33.12 19.29
CA THR A 487 -32.64 34.13 18.98
C THR A 487 -31.29 33.77 19.63
N GLU A 488 -31.30 33.33 20.89
CA GLU A 488 -30.09 32.88 21.59
C GLU A 488 -29.44 31.66 20.91
N LEU A 489 -30.26 30.68 20.48
CA LEU A 489 -29.77 29.50 19.76
C LEU A 489 -29.25 29.86 18.37
N GLU A 490 -29.89 30.79 17.67
CA GLU A 490 -29.41 31.32 16.38
C GLU A 490 -28.05 32.00 16.52
N ASP A 491 -27.86 32.82 17.57
CA ASP A 491 -26.57 33.45 17.88
C ASP A 491 -25.49 32.40 18.22
N GLN A 492 -25.83 31.36 18.97
CA GLN A 492 -24.91 30.25 19.27
C GLN A 492 -24.51 29.46 18.02
N ILE A 493 -25.48 29.16 17.14
CA ILE A 493 -25.23 28.48 15.87
C ILE A 493 -24.30 29.34 14.99
N LEU A 494 -24.55 30.65 14.93
CA LEU A 494 -23.71 31.57 14.16
C LEU A 494 -22.28 31.64 14.72
N LEU A 495 -22.14 31.66 16.05
CA LEU A 495 -20.83 31.63 16.71
C LEU A 495 -20.07 30.33 16.37
N LEU A 496 -20.72 29.17 16.52
CA LEU A 496 -20.13 27.87 16.20
C LEU A 496 -19.76 27.74 14.72
N GLN A 497 -20.59 28.24 13.81
CA GLN A 497 -20.27 28.29 12.38
C GLN A 497 -19.05 29.16 12.12
N THR A 498 -18.93 30.30 12.81
CA THR A 498 -17.77 31.20 12.69
C THR A 498 -16.50 30.54 13.25
N GLU A 499 -16.58 29.85 14.39
CA GLU A 499 -15.45 29.10 14.95
C GLU A 499 -15.02 27.94 14.04
N MET A 500 -15.97 27.19 13.49
CA MET A 500 -15.69 26.13 12.51
C MET A 500 -15.02 26.67 11.25
N GLU A 501 -15.48 27.82 10.72
CA GLU A 501 -14.87 28.44 9.54
C GLU A 501 -13.46 28.97 9.84
N GLN A 502 -13.22 29.49 11.05
CA GLN A 502 -11.88 29.89 11.48
C GLN A 502 -10.96 28.68 11.63
N TYR A 503 -11.45 27.59 12.23
CA TYR A 503 -10.70 26.35 12.38
C TYR A 503 -10.37 25.73 11.02
N SER A 504 -11.33 25.70 10.09
CA SER A 504 -11.08 25.18 8.75
C SER A 504 -10.07 26.03 7.98
N LYS A 505 -10.12 27.36 8.10
CA LYS A 505 -9.14 28.26 7.49
C LYS A 505 -7.75 28.10 8.10
N ALA A 506 -7.65 27.91 9.41
CA ALA A 506 -6.38 27.66 10.09
C ALA A 506 -5.75 26.35 9.61
N ASN A 507 -6.53 25.26 9.58
CA ASN A 507 -6.06 23.98 9.08
C ASN A 507 -5.68 24.04 7.59
N GLN A 508 -6.47 24.74 6.78
CA GLN A 508 -6.13 24.93 5.36
C GLN A 508 -4.80 25.67 5.19
N ALA A 509 -4.55 26.73 5.97
CA ALA A 509 -3.28 27.45 5.95
C ALA A 509 -2.10 26.56 6.40
N GLU A 510 -2.30 25.71 7.41
CA GLU A 510 -1.30 24.73 7.85
C GLU A 510 -1.00 23.70 6.76
N TYR A 511 -2.04 23.17 6.08
CA TYR A 511 -1.86 22.26 4.96
C TYR A 511 -1.16 22.92 3.78
N GLU A 512 -1.50 24.16 3.44
CA GLU A 512 -0.82 24.93 2.39
C GLU A 512 0.66 25.15 2.73
N GLN A 513 0.98 25.49 3.99
CA GLN A 513 2.36 25.60 4.45
C GLN A 513 3.09 24.25 4.34
N ARG A 514 2.45 23.16 4.76
CA ARG A 514 3.04 21.82 4.70
C ARG A 514 3.28 21.36 3.26
N ILE A 515 2.37 21.66 2.35
CA ILE A 515 2.53 21.39 0.92
C ILE A 515 3.71 22.20 0.35
N ALA A 516 3.85 23.47 0.74
CA ALA A 516 4.98 24.30 0.31
C ALA A 516 6.32 23.74 0.83
N GLU A 517 6.41 23.34 2.10
CA GLU A 517 7.59 22.68 2.68
C GLU A 517 7.95 21.38 1.94
N LEU A 518 6.95 20.54 1.64
CA LEU A 518 7.16 19.30 0.90
C LEU A 518 7.61 19.55 -0.54
N GLN A 519 7.07 20.58 -1.20
CA GLN A 519 7.51 20.98 -2.53
C GLN A 519 8.96 21.49 -2.52
N GLU A 520 9.36 22.25 -1.50
CA GLU A 520 10.74 22.69 -1.33
C GLU A 520 11.68 21.49 -1.11
N GLN A 521 11.31 20.55 -0.23
CA GLN A 521 12.08 19.32 -0.01
C GLN A 521 12.22 18.49 -1.29
N LEU A 522 11.13 18.35 -2.06
CA LEU A 522 11.14 17.59 -3.31
C LEU A 522 12.02 18.26 -4.36
N THR A 523 12.01 19.59 -4.43
CA THR A 523 12.91 20.36 -5.31
C THR A 523 14.37 20.21 -4.89
N ALA A 524 14.66 20.27 -3.59
CA ALA A 524 16.01 20.05 -3.06
C ALA A 524 16.51 18.62 -3.35
N MET A 525 15.64 17.62 -3.22
CA MET A 525 15.96 16.23 -3.54
C MET A 525 16.21 16.04 -5.04
N GLN A 526 15.41 16.67 -5.90
CA GLN A 526 15.65 16.66 -7.35
C GLN A 526 16.98 17.31 -7.72
N GLN A 527 17.32 18.45 -7.12
CA GLN A 527 18.62 19.11 -7.32
C GLN A 527 19.78 18.23 -6.84
N SER A 528 19.65 17.59 -5.68
CA SER A 528 20.65 16.64 -5.17
C SER A 528 20.82 15.44 -6.10
N SER A 529 19.73 14.91 -6.65
CA SER A 529 19.76 13.82 -7.62
C SER A 529 20.44 14.23 -8.93
N GLN A 530 20.14 15.44 -9.44
CA GLN A 530 20.81 16.01 -10.60
C GLN A 530 22.32 16.20 -10.35
N ALA A 531 22.70 16.77 -9.21
CA ALA A 531 24.11 16.93 -8.84
C ALA A 531 24.84 15.58 -8.72
N ALA A 532 24.16 14.55 -8.17
CA ALA A 532 24.71 13.20 -8.12
C ALA A 532 24.89 12.60 -9.53
N THR A 533 23.96 12.86 -10.44
CA THR A 533 24.02 12.41 -11.83
C THR A 533 25.16 13.10 -12.58
N GLU A 534 25.29 14.42 -12.46
CA GLU A 534 26.40 15.19 -13.05
C GLU A 534 27.75 14.72 -12.50
N ARG A 535 27.83 14.43 -11.19
CA ARG A 535 29.03 13.87 -10.57
C ARG A 535 29.35 12.47 -11.11
N ALA A 536 28.35 11.63 -11.34
CA ALA A 536 28.53 10.31 -11.93
C ALA A 536 29.03 10.40 -13.38
N GLU A 537 28.52 11.34 -14.18
CA GLU A 537 29.00 11.60 -15.54
C GLU A 537 30.45 12.12 -15.56
N LEU A 538 30.81 13.01 -14.63
CA LEU A 538 32.19 13.47 -14.45
C LEU A 538 33.12 12.31 -14.11
N LEU A 539 32.74 11.45 -13.15
CA LEU A 539 33.52 10.27 -12.78
C LEU A 539 33.61 9.26 -13.93
N ALA A 540 32.57 9.10 -14.73
CA ALA A 540 32.59 8.24 -15.91
C ALA A 540 33.57 8.77 -16.97
N THR A 541 33.59 10.09 -17.17
CA THR A 541 34.53 10.76 -18.09
C THR A 541 35.97 10.63 -17.59
N GLU A 542 36.19 10.84 -16.29
CA GLU A 542 37.50 10.66 -15.64
C GLU A 542 37.98 9.21 -15.77
N ASN A 543 37.11 8.23 -15.53
CA ASN A 543 37.43 6.81 -15.72
C ASN A 543 37.75 6.48 -17.18
N GLN A 544 37.04 7.06 -18.14
CA GLN A 544 37.34 6.88 -19.55
C GLN A 544 38.71 7.48 -19.91
N GLN A 545 39.05 8.65 -19.35
CA GLN A 545 40.37 9.26 -19.53
C GLN A 545 41.47 8.39 -18.90
N LEU A 546 41.30 7.95 -17.65
CA LEU A 546 42.23 7.06 -16.97
C LEU A 546 42.38 5.73 -17.71
N SER A 547 41.30 5.18 -18.27
CA SER A 547 41.36 4.00 -19.13
C SER A 547 42.17 4.25 -20.40
N GLY A 548 42.00 5.42 -21.03
CA GLY A 548 42.79 5.83 -22.19
C GLY A 548 44.27 6.02 -21.85
N GLU A 549 44.58 6.66 -20.72
CA GLU A 549 45.95 6.79 -20.20
C GLU A 549 46.56 5.42 -19.88
N ASN A 550 45.79 4.51 -19.29
CA ASN A 550 46.23 3.14 -19.03
C ASN A 550 46.51 2.38 -20.33
N GLN A 551 45.67 2.54 -21.37
CA GLN A 551 45.95 1.95 -22.69
C GLN A 551 47.22 2.53 -23.31
N GLN A 552 47.42 3.86 -23.22
CA GLN A 552 48.65 4.49 -23.70
C GLN A 552 49.88 4.02 -22.93
N LEU A 553 49.77 3.84 -21.61
CA LEU A 553 50.83 3.27 -20.79
C LEU A 553 51.11 1.82 -21.17
N GLN A 554 50.08 1.01 -21.40
CA GLN A 554 50.22 -0.36 -21.89
C GLN A 554 50.88 -0.41 -23.27
N GLU A 555 50.50 0.46 -24.21
CA GLU A 555 51.16 0.59 -25.52
C GLU A 555 52.62 1.03 -25.36
N ARG A 556 52.91 1.98 -24.47
CA ARG A 556 54.29 2.38 -24.18
C ARG A 556 55.11 1.26 -23.56
N VAL A 557 54.51 0.47 -22.66
CA VAL A 557 55.15 -0.72 -22.08
C VAL A 557 55.36 -1.77 -23.16
N ALA A 558 54.39 -2.02 -24.04
CA ALA A 558 54.50 -2.96 -25.15
C ALA A 558 55.58 -2.52 -26.15
N LEU A 559 55.64 -1.24 -26.52
CA LEU A 559 56.70 -0.66 -27.36
C LEU A 559 58.07 -0.76 -26.68
N PHE A 560 58.12 -0.55 -25.37
CA PHE A 560 59.36 -0.70 -24.59
C PHE A 560 59.80 -2.18 -24.50
N GLU A 561 58.86 -3.11 -24.34
CA GLU A 561 59.11 -4.55 -24.38
C GLU A 561 59.55 -5.00 -25.77
N GLU A 562 58.95 -4.49 -26.83
CA GLU A 562 59.33 -4.79 -28.22
C GLU A 562 60.72 -4.23 -28.53
N ALA A 563 61.03 -3.01 -28.10
CA ALA A 563 62.37 -2.44 -28.17
C ALA A 563 63.39 -3.25 -27.35
N SER A 564 62.99 -3.75 -26.18
CA SER A 564 63.83 -4.60 -25.32
C SER A 564 64.05 -5.99 -25.94
N ARG A 565 63.03 -6.57 -26.58
CA ARG A 565 63.12 -7.83 -27.34
C ARG A 565 64.00 -7.66 -28.58
N SER A 566 63.87 -6.54 -29.30
CA SER A 566 64.75 -6.17 -30.42
C SER A 566 66.21 -6.08 -29.97
N ASN A 567 66.47 -5.38 -28.85
CA ASN A 567 67.80 -5.33 -28.25
C ASN A 567 68.31 -6.72 -27.78
N SER A 568 67.43 -7.59 -27.29
CA SER A 568 67.81 -8.97 -26.91
C SER A 568 68.12 -9.84 -28.13
N ASN A 569 67.37 -9.68 -29.23
CA ASN A 569 67.60 -10.37 -30.49
C ASN A 569 68.89 -9.88 -31.16
N ASP A 570 69.20 -8.59 -31.06
CA ASP A 570 70.45 -8.03 -31.55
C ASP A 570 71.65 -8.51 -30.72
N ARG A 571 71.49 -8.67 -29.39
CA ARG A 571 72.50 -9.32 -28.55
C ARG A 571 72.67 -10.80 -28.88
N GLN A 572 71.58 -11.54 -29.12
CA GLN A 572 71.66 -12.95 -29.56
C GLN A 572 72.32 -13.07 -30.94
N ARG A 573 72.02 -12.17 -31.87
CA ARG A 573 72.70 -12.09 -33.17
C ARG A 573 74.18 -11.78 -33.02
N ALA A 574 74.57 -10.90 -32.10
CA ALA A 574 75.97 -10.61 -31.83
C ALA A 574 76.72 -11.84 -31.28
N ILE A 575 76.11 -12.60 -30.37
CA ILE A 575 76.67 -13.86 -29.84
C ILE A 575 76.84 -14.90 -30.96
N VAL A 576 75.82 -15.09 -31.81
CA VAL A 576 75.88 -16.02 -32.95
C VAL A 576 76.94 -15.58 -33.97
N LEU A 577 77.10 -14.28 -34.21
CA LEU A 577 78.13 -13.74 -35.10
C LEU A 577 79.54 -13.89 -34.52
N GLU A 578 79.72 -13.76 -33.20
CA GLU A 578 80.99 -14.05 -32.53
C GLU A 578 81.37 -15.53 -32.62
N GLU A 579 80.39 -16.42 -32.45
CA GLU A 579 80.58 -17.86 -32.62
C GLU A 579 80.95 -18.22 -34.07
N GLN A 580 80.26 -17.64 -35.06
CA GLN A 580 80.59 -17.79 -36.48
C GLN A 580 81.98 -17.21 -36.82
N LEU A 581 82.38 -16.11 -36.20
CA LEU A 581 83.73 -15.55 -36.36
C LEU A 581 84.80 -16.44 -35.74
N ALA A 582 84.53 -17.08 -34.60
CA ALA A 582 85.43 -18.04 -33.99
C ALA A 582 85.58 -19.29 -34.88
N GLU A 583 84.49 -19.79 -35.46
CA GLU A 583 84.49 -20.93 -36.38
C GLU A 583 85.23 -20.58 -37.69
N ALA A 584 85.00 -19.39 -38.25
CA ALA A 584 85.71 -18.92 -39.44
C ALA A 584 87.23 -18.81 -39.20
N ARG A 585 87.67 -18.38 -38.01
CA ARG A 585 89.09 -18.34 -37.65
C ARG A 585 89.73 -19.73 -37.61
N VAL A 586 88.99 -20.74 -37.15
CA VAL A 586 89.46 -22.14 -37.18
C VAL A 586 89.67 -22.59 -38.63
N VAL A 587 88.74 -22.28 -39.53
CA VAL A 587 88.87 -22.60 -40.97
C VAL A 587 90.05 -21.87 -41.61
N VAL A 588 90.26 -20.59 -41.30
CA VAL A 588 91.41 -19.82 -41.80
C VAL A 588 92.72 -20.44 -41.34
N ASN A 589 92.85 -20.79 -40.06
CA ASN A 589 94.06 -21.43 -39.53
C ASN A 589 94.34 -22.79 -40.21
N LYS A 590 93.29 -23.57 -40.51
CA LYS A 590 93.42 -24.83 -41.27
C LYS A 590 93.91 -24.59 -42.70
N TYR A 591 93.43 -23.54 -43.35
CA TYR A 591 93.85 -23.16 -44.70
C TYR A 591 95.31 -22.65 -44.72
N GLU A 592 95.71 -21.85 -43.75
CA GLU A 592 97.10 -21.40 -43.60
C GLU A 592 98.07 -22.58 -43.40
N SER A 593 97.72 -23.55 -42.54
CA SER A 593 98.51 -24.77 -42.34
C SER A 593 98.65 -25.59 -43.64
N MET A 594 97.58 -25.67 -44.44
CA MET A 594 97.63 -26.32 -45.75
C MET A 594 98.55 -25.59 -46.73
N LEU A 595 98.51 -24.25 -46.77
CA LEU A 595 99.39 -23.45 -47.62
C LEU A 595 100.87 -23.60 -47.23
N GLU A 596 101.17 -23.65 -45.93
CA GLU A 596 102.53 -23.91 -45.44
C GLU A 596 103.03 -25.31 -45.84
N ASN A 597 102.17 -26.33 -45.71
CA ASN A 597 102.48 -27.69 -46.14
C ASN A 597 102.68 -27.78 -47.66
N TYR A 598 101.90 -27.03 -48.45
CA TYR A 598 102.07 -26.95 -49.89
C TYR A 598 103.35 -26.21 -50.30
N ALA A 599 103.72 -25.13 -49.61
CA ALA A 599 105.00 -24.45 -49.82
C ALA A 599 106.18 -25.38 -49.54
N SER A 600 106.10 -26.17 -48.46
CA SER A 600 107.09 -27.19 -48.11
C SER A 600 107.17 -28.31 -49.16
N TYR A 601 106.02 -28.76 -49.66
CA TYR A 601 105.95 -29.70 -50.78
C TYR A 601 106.64 -29.14 -52.03
N ARG A 602 106.32 -27.91 -52.42
CA ARG A 602 106.91 -27.26 -53.61
C ARG A 602 108.42 -27.14 -53.48
N GLN A 603 108.93 -26.80 -52.30
CA GLN A 603 110.37 -26.75 -52.06
C GLN A 603 111.01 -28.14 -52.18
N ARG A 604 110.38 -29.19 -51.64
CA ARG A 604 110.87 -30.57 -51.73
C ARG A 604 110.78 -31.12 -53.17
N SER A 605 109.74 -30.79 -53.92
CA SER A 605 109.57 -31.23 -55.31
C SER A 605 110.48 -30.47 -56.28
N ALA A 606 110.80 -29.21 -56.00
CA ALA A 606 111.81 -28.44 -56.74
C ALA A 606 113.22 -29.02 -56.60
N LEU A 607 113.53 -29.67 -55.47
CA LEU A 607 114.78 -30.40 -55.26
C LEU A 607 114.80 -31.79 -55.95
N ALA A 608 113.65 -32.26 -56.43
CA ALA A 608 113.47 -33.57 -57.07
C ALA A 608 113.42 -33.51 -58.61
N VAL A 609 113.73 -32.36 -59.23
CA VAL A 609 113.71 -32.17 -60.68
C VAL A 609 114.69 -33.15 -61.35
N GLY A 610 114.15 -34.14 -62.06
CA GLY A 610 114.91 -35.20 -62.73
C GLY A 610 114.90 -36.57 -62.04
N ASN A 611 114.29 -36.70 -60.85
CA ASN A 611 114.16 -37.97 -60.13
C ASN A 611 112.69 -38.24 -59.71
N VAL A 612 111.99 -39.05 -60.51
CA VAL A 612 110.57 -39.39 -60.35
C VAL A 612 110.27 -40.01 -58.97
N LEU A 613 111.19 -40.80 -58.43
CA LEU A 613 111.06 -41.43 -57.11
C LEU A 613 111.04 -40.41 -55.96
N GLN A 614 111.87 -39.36 -56.04
CA GLN A 614 111.89 -38.30 -55.03
C GLN A 614 110.65 -37.39 -55.15
N GLY A 615 110.17 -37.15 -56.37
CA GLY A 615 108.91 -36.43 -56.60
C GLY A 615 107.71 -37.16 -56.00
N LYS A 616 107.64 -38.50 -56.17
CA LYS A 616 106.61 -39.36 -55.59
C LYS A 616 106.66 -39.36 -54.05
N ALA A 617 107.84 -39.50 -53.46
CA ALA A 617 108.01 -39.42 -52.00
C ALA A 617 107.60 -38.05 -51.42
N ALA A 618 107.91 -36.95 -52.13
CA ALA A 618 107.50 -35.61 -51.72
C ALA A 618 105.97 -35.43 -51.80
N LEU A 619 105.33 -35.99 -52.84
CA LEU A 619 103.88 -35.95 -53.02
C LEU A 619 103.17 -36.80 -51.96
N ASP A 620 103.62 -38.02 -51.70
CA ASP A 620 103.08 -38.89 -50.67
C ASP A 620 103.17 -38.26 -49.27
N TRP A 621 104.29 -37.59 -48.97
CA TRP A 621 104.44 -36.85 -47.71
C TRP A 621 103.44 -35.71 -47.60
N PHE A 622 103.28 -34.90 -48.66
CA PHE A 622 102.34 -33.77 -48.68
C PHE A 622 100.90 -34.24 -48.49
N LEU A 623 100.48 -35.24 -49.28
CA LEU A 623 99.15 -35.83 -49.21
C LEU A 623 98.90 -36.57 -47.88
N GLY A 624 99.96 -36.95 -47.17
CA GLY A 624 99.90 -37.53 -45.83
C GLY A 624 99.89 -36.53 -44.68
N THR A 625 100.00 -35.22 -44.94
CA THR A 625 99.92 -34.21 -43.86
C THR A 625 98.50 -34.10 -43.33
N GLU A 626 98.36 -33.97 -42.01
CA GLU A 626 97.06 -33.93 -41.31
C GLU A 626 96.14 -32.84 -41.89
N SER A 627 96.66 -31.65 -42.18
CA SER A 627 95.88 -30.55 -42.78
C SER A 627 95.31 -30.90 -44.17
N VAL A 628 96.03 -31.70 -44.97
CA VAL A 628 95.59 -32.09 -46.31
C VAL A 628 94.61 -33.25 -46.22
N GLN A 629 94.83 -34.21 -45.31
CA GLN A 629 93.90 -35.31 -45.07
C GLN A 629 92.57 -34.84 -44.48
N GLU A 630 92.58 -33.87 -43.57
CA GLU A 630 91.35 -33.31 -43.02
C GLU A 630 90.53 -32.57 -44.09
N ALA A 631 91.18 -31.82 -44.98
CA ALA A 631 90.48 -31.05 -46.01
C ALA A 631 90.06 -31.90 -47.23
N PHE A 632 90.85 -32.93 -47.55
CA PHE A 632 90.60 -33.82 -48.69
C PHE A 632 90.72 -35.28 -48.25
N PRO A 633 89.78 -35.76 -47.42
CA PRO A 633 89.81 -37.11 -46.89
C PRO A 633 89.75 -38.14 -48.02
N GLY A 634 90.66 -39.11 -48.00
CA GLY A 634 90.75 -40.17 -49.00
C GLY A 634 91.50 -39.81 -50.28
N LEU A 635 91.99 -38.57 -50.43
CA LEU A 635 92.74 -38.15 -51.62
C LEU A 635 94.05 -38.94 -51.77
N LEU A 636 94.77 -39.16 -50.67
CA LEU A 636 96.01 -39.96 -50.66
C LEU A 636 95.73 -41.40 -51.14
N GLU A 637 94.69 -42.03 -50.62
CA GLU A 637 94.26 -43.38 -51.01
C GLU A 637 93.87 -43.43 -52.48
N GLN A 638 93.18 -42.40 -52.98
CA GLN A 638 92.78 -42.31 -54.37
C GLN A 638 94.00 -42.17 -55.30
N VAL A 639 94.97 -41.31 -54.95
CA VAL A 639 96.23 -41.17 -55.70
C VAL A 639 97.02 -42.47 -55.70
N LYS A 640 97.16 -43.14 -54.55
CA LYS A 640 97.81 -44.46 -54.45
C LYS A 640 97.11 -45.54 -55.29
N ARG A 641 95.79 -45.48 -55.38
CA ARG A 641 95.01 -46.41 -56.21
C ARG A 641 95.27 -46.18 -57.70
N PHE A 642 95.34 -44.93 -58.15
CA PHE A 642 95.70 -44.60 -59.53
C PHE A 642 97.13 -45.02 -59.86
N ASP A 643 98.07 -44.81 -58.94
CA ASP A 643 99.48 -45.17 -59.13
C ASP A 643 99.66 -46.69 -59.28
N ARG A 644 98.94 -47.48 -58.46
CA ARG A 644 98.91 -48.95 -58.59
C ARG A 644 98.28 -49.40 -59.92
N ALA A 645 97.18 -48.78 -60.32
CA ALA A 645 96.53 -49.09 -61.60
C ALA A 645 97.44 -48.76 -62.80
N PHE A 646 98.26 -47.71 -62.70
CA PHE A 646 99.24 -47.34 -63.72
C PHE A 646 100.40 -48.35 -63.80
N GLU A 647 100.91 -48.82 -62.66
CA GLU A 647 101.94 -49.87 -62.60
C GLU A 647 101.42 -51.22 -63.16
N GLU A 648 100.17 -51.59 -62.86
CA GLU A 648 99.52 -52.82 -63.36
C GLU A 648 99.29 -52.79 -64.88
N ALA A 649 98.82 -51.67 -65.44
CA ALA A 649 98.62 -51.50 -66.89
C ALA A 649 99.94 -51.53 -67.70
N GLY A 650 101.04 -51.08 -67.09
CA GLY A 650 102.37 -51.14 -67.69
C GLY A 650 102.94 -52.56 -67.80
N GLN A 651 102.59 -53.46 -66.87
CA GLN A 651 103.06 -54.86 -66.88
C GLN A 651 102.23 -55.75 -67.83
N GLU A 652 100.93 -55.48 -67.98
CA GLU A 652 100.06 -56.23 -68.88
C GLU A 652 100.45 -56.06 -70.37
N THR A 653 100.89 -54.86 -70.76
CA THR A 653 101.34 -54.56 -72.13
C THR A 653 102.58 -55.36 -72.54
N VAL A 654 103.51 -55.60 -71.61
CA VAL A 654 104.76 -56.35 -71.88
C VAL A 654 104.48 -57.85 -72.11
N VAL A 655 103.49 -58.43 -71.43
CA VAL A 655 103.14 -59.86 -71.58
C VAL A 655 102.57 -60.16 -72.97
N TYR A 656 101.73 -59.27 -73.52
CA TYR A 656 101.21 -59.41 -74.87
C TYR A 656 102.29 -59.28 -75.95
N GLU A 657 103.22 -58.35 -75.78
CA GLU A 657 104.35 -58.19 -76.70
C GLU A 657 105.33 -59.38 -76.65
N MET A 658 105.58 -59.96 -75.47
CA MET A 658 106.36 -61.19 -75.34
C MET A 658 105.72 -62.34 -76.12
N ALA A 659 104.39 -62.49 -76.05
CA ALA A 659 103.67 -63.54 -76.80
C ALA A 659 103.81 -63.37 -78.33
N ASP A 660 103.69 -62.14 -78.83
CA ASP A 660 103.89 -61.82 -80.25
C ASP A 660 105.33 -62.11 -80.71
N GLU A 661 106.31 -61.79 -79.87
CA GLU A 661 107.71 -62.03 -80.17
C GLU A 661 108.07 -63.53 -80.13
N ILE A 662 107.50 -64.31 -79.22
CA ILE A 662 107.60 -65.78 -79.26
C ILE A 662 107.09 -66.28 -80.62
N TYR A 663 105.91 -65.82 -81.05
CA TYR A 663 105.32 -66.27 -82.31
C TYR A 663 106.20 -65.92 -83.52
N ARG A 664 106.78 -64.71 -83.54
CA ARG A 664 107.74 -64.30 -84.57
C ARG A 664 109.00 -65.15 -84.56
N ILE A 665 109.57 -65.42 -83.39
CA ILE A 665 110.78 -66.26 -83.25
C ILE A 665 110.52 -67.66 -83.84
N TYR A 666 109.38 -68.29 -83.51
CA TYR A 666 109.07 -69.63 -84.01
C TYR A 666 108.71 -69.69 -85.50
N SER A 667 108.32 -68.55 -86.11
CA SER A 667 108.02 -68.49 -87.55
C SER A 667 109.23 -68.73 -88.45
N TYR A 668 110.46 -68.53 -87.94
CA TYR A 668 111.68 -68.87 -88.66
C TYR A 668 111.95 -70.38 -88.57
N SER A 669 112.08 -71.06 -89.71
CA SER A 669 112.17 -72.53 -89.76
C SER A 669 113.54 -73.11 -89.37
N ALA A 670 114.61 -72.32 -89.46
CA ALA A 670 115.98 -72.75 -89.15
C ALA A 670 116.49 -72.11 -87.85
N GLN A 671 117.09 -72.91 -86.96
CA GLN A 671 117.61 -72.46 -85.67
C GLN A 671 118.59 -71.26 -85.77
N PRO A 672 119.54 -71.21 -86.74
CA PRO A 672 120.41 -70.04 -86.90
C PRO A 672 119.65 -68.75 -87.22
N ALA A 673 118.51 -68.86 -87.92
CA ALA A 673 117.68 -67.70 -88.24
C ALA A 673 116.93 -67.18 -87.00
N ARG A 674 116.47 -68.08 -86.12
CA ARG A 674 115.85 -67.71 -84.83
C ARG A 674 116.84 -66.97 -83.93
N VAL A 675 118.03 -67.52 -83.74
CA VAL A 675 119.09 -66.91 -82.92
C VAL A 675 119.47 -65.53 -83.45
N ASN A 676 119.62 -65.38 -84.77
CA ASN A 676 119.94 -64.09 -85.37
C ASN A 676 118.81 -63.06 -85.20
N TYR A 677 117.55 -63.47 -85.32
CA TYR A 677 116.41 -62.60 -85.05
C TYR A 677 116.43 -62.12 -83.59
N VAL A 678 116.54 -63.03 -82.62
CA VAL A 678 116.52 -62.66 -81.20
C VAL A 678 117.69 -61.73 -80.85
N ARG A 679 118.92 -62.00 -81.31
CA ARG A 679 120.05 -61.08 -81.09
C ARG A 679 119.84 -59.71 -81.73
N SER A 680 119.19 -59.65 -82.89
CA SER A 680 118.88 -58.39 -83.56
C SER A 680 117.80 -57.62 -82.81
N ALA A 681 116.72 -58.29 -82.40
CA ALA A 681 115.63 -57.69 -81.64
C ALA A 681 116.11 -57.17 -80.29
N MET A 682 116.93 -57.96 -79.58
CA MET A 682 117.53 -57.56 -78.30
C MET A 682 118.42 -56.31 -78.38
N ARG A 683 119.14 -56.10 -79.50
CA ARG A 683 119.97 -54.89 -79.68
C ARG A 683 119.14 -53.62 -79.90
N GLY A 684 117.94 -53.76 -80.45
CA GLY A 684 117.01 -52.65 -80.69
C GLY A 684 116.10 -52.33 -79.50
N GLU A 685 116.01 -53.22 -78.52
CA GLU A 685 115.08 -53.08 -77.40
C GLU A 685 115.68 -52.25 -76.27
N SER A 686 114.89 -51.30 -75.75
CA SER A 686 115.29 -50.40 -74.64
C SER A 686 114.66 -50.79 -73.31
N ARG A 687 113.56 -51.56 -73.34
CA ARG A 687 112.82 -51.99 -72.16
C ARG A 687 113.49 -53.20 -71.52
N GLN A 688 113.83 -53.05 -70.23
CA GLN A 688 114.57 -54.06 -69.46
C GLN A 688 113.86 -55.43 -69.44
N ALA A 689 112.53 -55.46 -69.26
CA ALA A 689 111.77 -56.70 -69.22
C ALA A 689 111.79 -57.47 -70.57
N MET A 690 111.76 -56.76 -71.71
CA MET A 690 111.86 -57.40 -73.03
C MET A 690 113.30 -57.87 -73.33
N LYS A 691 114.33 -57.17 -72.81
CA LYS A 691 115.72 -57.65 -72.89
C LYS A 691 115.89 -58.97 -72.15
N GLU A 692 115.41 -59.05 -70.91
CA GLU A 692 115.46 -60.28 -70.12
C GLU A 692 114.69 -61.42 -70.80
N PHE A 693 113.55 -61.12 -71.44
CA PHE A 693 112.85 -62.09 -72.27
C PHE A 693 113.70 -62.57 -73.47
N TYR A 694 114.34 -61.67 -74.22
CA TYR A 694 115.21 -62.07 -75.32
C TYR A 694 116.47 -62.81 -74.88
N GLU A 695 117.06 -62.46 -73.74
CA GLU A 695 118.19 -63.18 -73.12
C GLU A 695 117.79 -64.62 -72.78
N ASN A 696 116.62 -64.81 -72.17
CA ASN A 696 116.08 -66.14 -71.88
C ASN A 696 115.74 -66.91 -73.17
N MET A 697 115.17 -66.25 -74.19
CA MET A 697 114.92 -66.88 -75.48
C MET A 697 116.21 -67.27 -76.21
N LEU A 698 117.30 -66.51 -76.05
CA LEU A 698 118.62 -66.89 -76.59
C LEU A 698 119.16 -68.15 -75.91
N LEU A 699 119.07 -68.22 -74.58
CA LEU A 699 119.43 -69.42 -73.81
C LEU A 699 118.67 -70.65 -74.32
N ILE A 700 117.35 -70.54 -74.53
CA ILE A 700 116.51 -71.65 -75.01
C ILE A 700 116.85 -72.06 -76.45
N LEU A 701 117.28 -71.14 -77.30
CA LEU A 701 117.57 -71.41 -78.72
C LEU A 701 119.02 -71.86 -78.97
N GLU A 702 119.93 -71.66 -78.01
CA GLU A 702 121.33 -72.08 -78.08
C GLU A 702 121.59 -73.46 -77.45
N GLU A 703 120.67 -73.97 -76.62
CA GLU A 703 120.52 -75.39 -76.30
C GLU A 703 119.96 -76.20 -77.48
#